data_AF-A0A3C0GHH7-F1
#
_entry.id   AF-A0A3C0GHH7-F1
#
_cell.length_a   1.000
_cell.length_b   1.000
_cell.length_c   1.000
_cell.angle_alpha   90.00
_cell.angle_beta   90.00
_cell.angle_gamma   90.00
#
_symmetry.space_group_name_H-M   'P 1'
#
loop_
_entity.id
_entity.type
_entity.pdbx_description
1 polymer ?
#
loop_
_entity_poly.entity_id
_entity_poly.type
_entity_poly.pdbx_seq_one_letter_code
_entity_poly.pdbx_strand_id
1 'polypeptide(L)'
;GGSCDVFCASNLKYALKEHGDIQSIPPLWKCLEGKESFECHPSANQVLGLFESYKKLGLTQVEASFSAPRITASFNDGARIEIHGGDLERQYDIWFFDQGQFPDWSFSDINLGQAPNKLQSELLESVPQSSPRRMAEYITSSTTNSWASSSRRTYVDWALIVKSSPAEGKNIEPFYHEEVFSAKNKPVLITFESKSVGDSIAWMPYVEEFRTKHECKMFCQTFHNEFFKDVYPDINFISFNEVVDTYASYKLGWFGDWEDKNFNPTDPREMPLQYTAPDILGLEKRELRPPLEKKERPRHLVDRYVCISTASTAGLKHWQNESGWQLTVNYLNEKGYKVVVLQQQPLDWMDLKGLKNIIHPIGADLEEAAEWMQHCEFFIGLGSGMSWLAWALKKPVILISGFSLASEEFYTPYRVINTNVCHGCWNSMDHKFDKGNWNWCPKHEGTDRHFECSKAITFEMVKEAIEDCFLSLWGENNLSALGPWKLDNLTISLNKAKEVEGKAAEVGVYKGGSARKIASTLDDRDLLLFDTFEGMPETGFEEPHKKGDFNDTSLESVKSYLSDKPNCQFFPGFFPNTAEHLKSEVFSFVHLDGDYYETTKNGIEFFYPRLAKGGIILFDDYGWDACPGVRKAIDEFFVDKQDEIEAQIYRAGDDCQQMEIKKIK
;
A
#
# COMPACT_ATOMS: atom_id res chain seq x y z
N GLY A 1 -18.90 -14.35 57.66
CA GLY A 1 -19.98 -13.38 57.41
C GLY A 1 -19.53 -12.04 57.97
N GLY A 2 -19.54 -10.93 57.24
CA GLY A 2 -19.92 -10.69 55.84
C GLY A 2 -18.85 -9.86 55.12
N SER A 3 -19.04 -9.75 53.82
CA SER A 3 -18.28 -9.02 52.80
C SER A 3 -18.10 -7.52 53.11
N CYS A 4 -16.89 -7.02 52.95
CA CYS A 4 -16.65 -5.63 52.52
C CYS A 4 -15.90 -5.69 51.20
N ASP A 5 -16.63 -6.02 50.14
CA ASP A 5 -16.36 -5.46 48.82
C ASP A 5 -16.88 -4.02 48.90
N VAL A 6 -16.02 -3.01 48.78
CA VAL A 6 -16.30 -1.66 48.22
C VAL A 6 -15.11 -0.72 48.53
N PHE A 7 -14.52 -0.23 47.43
CA PHE A 7 -13.79 1.02 47.22
C PHE A 7 -13.48 1.93 48.43
N CYS A 8 -12.20 2.26 48.61
CA CYS A 8 -11.75 3.40 49.41
C CYS A 8 -11.84 4.69 48.59
N ALA A 9 -12.74 5.61 48.94
CA ALA A 9 -12.72 7.00 48.48
C ALA A 9 -12.68 7.95 49.68
N SER A 10 -12.05 9.13 49.52
CA SER A 10 -11.86 10.07 50.62
C SER A 10 -13.19 10.63 51.16
N ASN A 11 -13.20 11.01 52.44
CA ASN A 11 -14.33 11.66 53.11
C ASN A 11 -14.94 12.78 52.25
N LEU A 12 -16.24 12.72 51.97
CA LEU A 12 -16.96 13.68 51.13
C LEU A 12 -16.78 15.14 51.58
N LYS A 13 -16.70 15.39 52.90
CA LYS A 13 -16.42 16.73 53.45
C LYS A 13 -15.01 17.23 53.11
N TYR A 14 -14.04 16.33 52.99
CA TYR A 14 -12.68 16.67 52.56
C TYR A 14 -12.67 17.00 51.06
N ALA A 15 -13.31 16.17 50.23
CA ALA A 15 -13.38 16.38 48.77
C ALA A 15 -14.06 17.70 48.38
N LEU A 16 -15.20 18.02 48.99
CA LEU A 16 -15.89 19.31 48.76
C LEU A 16 -15.07 20.51 49.24
N LYS A 17 -14.30 20.37 50.33
CA LYS A 17 -13.49 21.46 50.88
C LYS A 17 -12.24 21.73 50.05
N GLU A 18 -11.55 20.69 49.60
CA GLU A 18 -10.25 20.82 48.92
C GLU A 18 -10.36 20.85 47.38
N HIS A 19 -11.35 20.17 46.80
CA HIS A 19 -11.48 20.01 45.35
C HIS A 19 -12.74 20.63 44.75
N GLY A 20 -13.73 21.01 45.58
CA GLY A 20 -14.95 21.69 45.13
C GLY A 20 -15.91 20.83 44.29
N ASP A 21 -15.63 19.53 44.12
CA ASP A 21 -16.44 18.56 43.38
C ASP A 21 -16.50 17.22 44.14
N ILE A 22 -17.62 16.50 43.98
CA ILE A 22 -17.87 15.18 44.58
C ILE A 22 -17.48 14.02 43.64
N GLN A 23 -17.29 14.26 42.34
CA GLN A 23 -17.18 13.20 41.33
C GLN A 23 -15.74 12.85 40.93
N SER A 24 -14.74 13.54 41.46
CA SER A 24 -13.36 13.42 40.98
C SER A 24 -12.38 13.04 42.09
N ILE A 25 -12.03 11.74 42.21
CA ILE A 25 -10.80 11.31 42.89
C ILE A 25 -10.14 10.18 42.09
N PRO A 26 -8.88 10.32 41.62
CA PRO A 26 -8.12 9.19 41.10
C PRO A 26 -7.74 8.22 42.24
N PRO A 27 -7.70 6.90 42.02
CA PRO A 27 -7.35 5.94 43.06
C PRO A 27 -5.92 6.19 43.57
N LEU A 28 -5.79 6.66 44.81
CA LEU A 28 -4.49 6.83 45.47
C LEU A 28 -4.03 5.48 46.04
N TRP A 29 -3.06 4.84 45.38
CA TRP A 29 -2.50 3.53 45.73
C TRP A 29 -1.74 3.47 47.07
N LYS A 30 -1.63 4.58 47.82
CA LYS A 30 -0.92 4.66 49.12
C LYS A 30 -1.77 5.22 50.26
N CYS A 31 -3.06 4.95 50.32
CA CYS A 31 -3.90 5.55 51.37
C CYS A 31 -3.78 4.90 52.77
N LEU A 32 -2.87 3.95 53.00
CA LEU A 32 -2.96 3.07 54.17
C LEU A 32 -1.65 2.80 54.94
N GLU A 33 -0.77 3.78 55.09
CA GLU A 33 0.31 3.68 56.09
C GLU A 33 -0.08 4.49 57.36
N GLY A 34 -0.55 3.79 58.39
CA GLY A 34 -0.61 4.33 59.76
C GLY A 34 -1.95 4.83 60.34
N LYS A 35 -3.12 4.26 60.01
CA LYS A 35 -4.40 4.63 60.68
C LYS A 35 -5.09 3.45 61.38
N GLU A 36 -5.60 3.71 62.59
CA GLU A 36 -6.03 2.71 63.58
C GLU A 36 -7.53 2.29 63.54
N SER A 37 -8.42 2.90 62.76
CA SER A 37 -9.82 2.43 62.67
C SER A 37 -10.59 2.91 61.43
N PHE A 38 -11.60 2.11 61.04
CA PHE A 38 -12.53 2.33 59.92
C PHE A 38 -13.79 3.10 60.36
N GLU A 39 -14.38 3.91 59.47
CA GLU A 39 -15.81 4.29 59.54
C GLU A 39 -16.51 3.86 58.24
N CYS A 40 -17.67 3.21 58.36
CA CYS A 40 -18.48 2.81 57.20
C CYS A 40 -19.31 3.98 56.67
N HIS A 41 -19.60 3.97 55.36
CA HIS A 41 -20.50 4.93 54.72
C HIS A 41 -21.87 5.02 55.43
N PRO A 42 -22.52 6.20 55.46
CA PRO A 42 -23.87 6.32 55.96
C PRO A 42 -24.82 5.42 55.15
N SER A 43 -25.67 4.67 55.86
CA SER A 43 -26.74 3.88 55.25
C SER A 43 -27.71 4.77 54.46
N ALA A 44 -28.41 4.19 53.48
CA ALA A 44 -29.42 4.91 52.69
C ALA A 44 -30.45 5.66 53.55
N ASN A 45 -30.81 5.10 54.72
CA ASN A 45 -31.71 5.74 55.68
C ASN A 45 -31.09 6.97 56.37
N GLN A 46 -29.77 6.97 56.60
CA GLN A 46 -29.08 8.15 57.15
C GLN A 46 -28.97 9.28 56.12
N VAL A 47 -28.83 8.95 54.84
CA VAL A 47 -28.86 9.93 53.74
C VAL A 47 -30.27 10.51 53.56
N LEU A 48 -31.31 9.68 53.63
CA LEU A 48 -32.71 10.13 53.56
C LEU A 48 -33.11 11.00 54.77
N GLY A 49 -32.62 10.67 55.97
CA GLY A 49 -32.83 11.49 57.17
C GLY A 49 -32.17 12.88 57.10
N LEU A 50 -31.08 13.02 56.35
CA LEU A 50 -30.46 14.33 56.04
C LEU A 50 -31.35 15.17 55.11
N PHE A 51 -32.02 14.55 54.13
CA PHE A 51 -32.98 15.27 53.27
C PHE A 51 -34.17 15.85 54.04
N GLU A 52 -34.68 15.14 55.06
CA GLU A 52 -35.74 15.67 55.92
C GLU A 52 -35.27 16.84 56.81
N SER A 53 -34.01 16.85 57.24
CA SER A 53 -33.46 17.96 58.02
C SER A 53 -33.20 19.21 57.16
N TYR A 54 -32.88 19.06 55.86
CA TYR A 54 -32.80 20.18 54.91
C TYR A 54 -34.16 20.87 54.66
N LYS A 55 -35.28 20.14 54.65
CA LYS A 55 -36.63 20.72 54.57
C LYS A 55 -36.98 21.61 55.78
N LYS A 56 -36.45 21.29 56.97
CA LYS A 56 -36.66 22.09 58.20
C LYS A 56 -35.86 23.40 58.24
N LEU A 57 -34.81 23.53 57.41
CA LEU A 57 -33.94 24.71 57.36
C LEU A 57 -34.47 25.83 56.45
N GLY A 58 -35.69 25.72 55.93
CA GLY A 58 -36.29 26.77 55.09
C GLY A 58 -35.61 26.93 53.72
N LEU A 59 -34.78 25.97 53.32
CA LEU A 59 -34.29 25.86 51.95
C LEU A 59 -35.46 25.40 51.09
N THR A 60 -36.28 26.35 50.65
CA THR A 60 -37.22 26.19 49.56
C THR A 60 -36.50 25.55 48.39
N GLN A 61 -37.17 24.61 47.71
CA GLN A 61 -36.73 23.96 46.48
C GLN A 61 -35.80 24.91 45.72
N VAL A 62 -34.51 24.55 45.64
CA VAL A 62 -33.73 25.02 44.51
C VAL A 62 -34.49 24.45 43.33
N GLU A 63 -35.27 25.28 42.63
CA GLU A 63 -35.65 24.98 41.26
C GLU A 63 -34.31 24.77 40.56
N ALA A 64 -33.90 23.51 40.46
CA ALA A 64 -32.82 23.15 39.58
C ALA A 64 -33.35 23.53 38.20
N SER A 65 -32.93 24.69 37.70
CA SER A 65 -33.09 25.01 36.30
C SER A 65 -32.36 23.90 35.57
N PHE A 66 -33.10 22.93 35.03
CA PHE A 66 -32.50 21.86 34.24
C PHE A 66 -31.87 22.53 33.02
N SER A 67 -30.54 22.71 33.07
CA SER A 67 -29.79 23.21 31.93
C SER A 67 -29.99 22.25 30.76
N ALA A 68 -30.02 22.79 29.54
CA ALA A 68 -29.99 21.95 28.34
C ALA A 68 -28.83 20.93 28.45
N PRO A 69 -29.03 19.69 27.97
CA PRO A 69 -27.99 18.67 27.99
C PRO A 69 -26.76 19.18 27.23
N ARG A 70 -25.57 18.91 27.76
CA ARG A 70 -24.32 19.18 27.06
C ARG A 70 -23.92 17.92 26.30
N ILE A 71 -23.78 18.04 24.99
CA ILE A 71 -23.31 16.95 24.14
C ILE A 71 -21.82 17.14 23.87
N THR A 72 -21.05 16.06 23.96
CA THR A 72 -19.67 16.03 23.48
C THR A 72 -19.52 14.87 22.51
N ALA A 73 -18.93 15.16 21.35
CA ALA A 73 -18.55 14.16 20.37
C ALA A 73 -17.02 13.95 20.40
N SER A 74 -16.60 12.70 20.22
CA SER A 74 -15.21 12.35 19.97
C SER A 74 -15.13 11.27 18.90
N PHE A 75 -14.01 11.23 18.18
CA PHE A 75 -13.76 10.29 17.08
C PHE A 75 -12.54 9.42 17.38
N ASN A 76 -12.32 9.12 18.66
CA ASN A 76 -11.20 8.34 19.15
C ASN A 76 -11.55 6.86 19.13
N ASP A 77 -10.94 6.09 18.22
CA ASP A 77 -11.24 4.67 18.01
C ASP A 77 -12.73 4.45 17.69
N GLY A 78 -13.24 5.24 16.73
CA GLY A 78 -14.64 5.29 16.32
C GLY A 78 -15.39 6.53 16.83
N ALA A 79 -16.58 6.79 16.29
CA ALA A 79 -17.43 7.90 16.72
C ALA A 79 -18.13 7.59 18.04
N ARG A 80 -18.11 8.55 18.97
CA ARG A 80 -18.77 8.47 20.27
C ARG A 80 -19.47 9.78 20.60
N ILE A 81 -20.68 9.66 21.14
CA ILE A 81 -21.45 10.75 21.73
C ILE A 81 -21.57 10.50 23.22
N GLU A 82 -21.32 11.54 24.01
CA GLU A 82 -21.61 11.56 25.44
C GLU A 82 -22.63 12.65 25.75
N ILE A 83 -23.60 12.31 26.59
CA ILE A 83 -24.70 13.19 27.00
C ILE A 83 -24.52 13.53 28.47
N HIS A 84 -24.11 14.76 28.77
CA HIS A 84 -23.80 15.23 30.11
C HIS A 84 -24.92 16.10 30.66
N GLY A 85 -25.34 15.83 31.91
CA GLY A 85 -26.34 16.63 32.60
C GLY A 85 -27.72 16.64 31.93
N GLY A 86 -28.64 17.44 32.47
CA GLY A 86 -30.01 17.57 31.97
C GLY A 86 -31.03 16.66 32.66
N ASP A 87 -32.29 16.85 32.27
CA ASP A 87 -33.46 16.14 32.80
C ASP A 87 -33.33 14.61 32.63
N LEU A 88 -33.32 13.89 33.76
CA LEU A 88 -33.23 12.42 33.84
C LEU A 88 -34.42 11.72 33.16
N GLU A 89 -35.45 12.47 32.79
CA GLU A 89 -36.68 11.97 32.17
C GLU A 89 -36.69 12.11 30.64
N ARG A 90 -35.64 12.66 30.02
CA ARG A 90 -35.48 12.73 28.55
C ARG A 90 -34.89 11.44 27.97
N GLN A 91 -35.54 10.90 26.94
CA GLN A 91 -34.95 9.89 26.05
C GLN A 91 -34.24 10.56 24.89
N TYR A 92 -33.06 10.03 24.54
CA TYR A 92 -32.26 10.53 23.42
C TYR A 92 -32.15 9.48 22.33
N ASP A 93 -32.46 9.90 21.12
CA ASP A 93 -32.23 9.19 19.89
C ASP A 93 -30.91 9.68 19.29
N ILE A 94 -29.98 8.76 19.06
CA ILE A 94 -28.64 9.05 18.53
C ILE A 94 -28.48 8.31 17.19
N TRP A 95 -28.07 9.05 16.17
CA TRP A 95 -27.79 8.51 14.85
C TRP A 95 -26.35 8.82 14.45
N PHE A 96 -25.68 7.82 13.89
CA PHE A 96 -24.36 7.92 13.28
C PHE A 96 -24.52 7.71 11.76
N PHE A 97 -24.16 8.71 10.97
CA PHE A 97 -24.26 8.70 9.51
C PHE A 97 -22.88 8.77 8.85
N ASP A 98 -22.69 8.00 7.77
CA ASP A 98 -21.55 8.12 6.88
C ASP A 98 -21.89 9.11 5.75
N GLN A 99 -21.31 10.31 5.78
CA GLN A 99 -21.54 11.35 4.77
C GLN A 99 -20.93 10.98 3.41
N GLY A 100 -19.88 10.14 3.38
CA GLY A 100 -19.21 9.74 2.15
C GLY A 100 -20.12 8.96 1.19
N GLN A 101 -21.17 8.32 1.71
CA GLN A 101 -22.16 7.61 0.88
C GLN A 101 -23.23 8.55 0.30
N PHE A 102 -23.30 9.80 0.76
CA PHE A 102 -24.32 10.78 0.39
C PHE A 102 -23.75 12.20 0.27
N PRO A 103 -22.87 12.48 -0.70
CA PRO A 103 -22.17 13.77 -0.83
C PRO A 103 -23.08 14.96 -1.17
N ASP A 104 -24.23 14.72 -1.79
CA ASP A 104 -25.19 15.77 -2.19
C ASP A 104 -26.30 16.01 -1.16
N TRP A 105 -26.17 15.44 0.03
CA TRP A 105 -27.22 15.45 1.04
C TRP A 105 -27.06 16.62 2.04
N SER A 106 -28.18 17.25 2.42
CA SER A 106 -28.24 18.27 3.47
C SER A 106 -29.07 17.81 4.67
N PHE A 107 -28.69 18.19 5.89
CA PHE A 107 -29.42 17.80 7.11
C PHE A 107 -30.92 18.14 7.10
N SER A 108 -31.33 19.16 6.33
CA SER A 108 -32.73 19.51 6.07
C SER A 108 -33.54 18.44 5.34
N ASP A 109 -32.90 17.54 4.60
CA ASP A 109 -33.58 16.51 3.81
C ASP A 109 -33.98 15.28 4.64
N ILE A 110 -33.41 15.08 5.85
CA ILE A 110 -33.91 14.04 6.74
C ILE A 110 -35.12 14.57 7.51
N ASN A 111 -36.29 14.34 6.92
CA ASN A 111 -37.56 14.37 7.62
C ASN A 111 -37.62 13.20 8.64
N LEU A 112 -36.85 13.31 9.72
CA LEU A 112 -36.92 12.44 10.89
C LEU A 112 -38.22 12.78 11.63
N GLY A 113 -39.34 12.26 11.11
CA GLY A 113 -40.57 12.12 11.89
C GLY A 113 -40.31 11.23 13.12
N GLN A 114 -41.28 11.23 14.05
CA GLN A 114 -41.25 10.48 15.31
C GLN A 114 -40.60 9.09 15.17
N ALA A 115 -39.70 8.76 16.11
CA ALA A 115 -38.97 7.51 16.18
C ALA A 115 -39.88 6.28 15.97
N PRO A 116 -39.43 5.23 15.26
CA PRO A 116 -40.20 4.02 15.12
C PRO A 116 -40.30 3.33 16.48
N ASN A 117 -41.53 3.12 16.96
CA ASN A 117 -41.80 2.28 18.11
C ASN A 117 -41.17 0.89 17.93
N LYS A 118 -40.81 0.28 19.07
CA LYS A 118 -40.03 -0.95 19.29
C LYS A 118 -40.57 -2.26 18.67
N LEU A 119 -41.40 -2.18 17.64
CA LEU A 119 -42.19 -3.29 17.07
C LEU A 119 -42.40 -3.13 15.55
N GLN A 120 -41.36 -2.75 14.78
CA GLN A 120 -41.38 -2.82 13.30
C GLN A 120 -40.01 -3.22 12.72
N SER A 121 -39.44 -4.31 13.22
CA SER A 121 -38.33 -5.01 12.53
C SER A 121 -38.77 -5.62 11.18
N GLU A 122 -40.07 -5.69 10.89
CA GLU A 122 -40.62 -6.30 9.66
C GLU A 122 -41.00 -5.29 8.57
N LEU A 123 -40.84 -3.98 8.78
CA LEU A 123 -41.22 -2.95 7.78
C LEU A 123 -40.05 -2.34 7.01
N LEU A 124 -38.88 -3.00 7.06
CA LEU A 124 -37.72 -2.60 6.26
C LEU A 124 -37.87 -2.98 4.78
N GLU A 125 -38.68 -3.97 4.40
CA GLU A 125 -38.76 -4.51 3.02
C GLU A 125 -39.50 -3.61 2.00
N SER A 126 -40.26 -2.60 2.45
CA SER A 126 -41.07 -1.76 1.55
C SER A 126 -40.46 -0.40 1.22
N VAL A 127 -39.24 -0.12 1.69
CA VAL A 127 -38.54 1.15 1.46
C VAL A 127 -37.53 0.97 0.31
N PRO A 128 -37.52 1.83 -0.74
CA PRO A 128 -36.58 1.71 -1.85
C PRO A 128 -35.13 1.63 -1.36
N GLN A 129 -34.29 0.81 -2.00
CA GLN A 129 -32.86 0.65 -1.67
C GLN A 129 -32.09 1.98 -1.57
N SER A 130 -32.62 3.05 -2.17
CA SER A 130 -32.06 4.39 -2.19
C SER A 130 -32.44 5.29 -1.00
N SER A 131 -33.13 4.79 0.04
CA SER A 131 -33.52 5.64 1.18
C SER A 131 -32.47 5.65 2.32
N PRO A 132 -32.10 6.82 2.87
CA PRO A 132 -31.13 7.01 3.97
C PRO A 132 -31.45 6.27 5.28
N ARG A 133 -32.67 5.74 5.45
CA ARG A 133 -33.11 5.09 6.70
C ARG A 133 -32.51 3.71 6.96
N ARG A 134 -31.85 3.09 5.97
CA ARG A 134 -31.32 1.71 6.10
C ARG A 134 -29.85 1.60 6.49
N MET A 135 -29.09 2.70 6.56
CA MET A 135 -27.62 2.65 6.72
C MET A 135 -27.02 3.50 7.84
N ALA A 136 -27.85 4.16 8.65
CA ALA A 136 -27.38 4.83 9.88
C ALA A 136 -27.30 3.82 11.02
N GLU A 137 -26.20 3.82 11.78
CA GLU A 137 -26.18 3.13 13.08
C GLU A 137 -27.07 3.95 14.02
N TYR A 138 -28.15 3.34 14.50
CA TYR A 138 -29.15 3.99 15.36
C TYR A 138 -29.08 3.40 16.76
N ILE A 139 -28.90 4.26 17.76
CA ILE A 139 -28.81 3.88 19.16
C ILE A 139 -29.80 4.73 19.96
N THR A 140 -30.72 4.07 20.66
CA THR A 140 -31.58 4.70 21.66
C THR A 140 -30.88 4.68 23.02
N SER A 141 -30.65 5.84 23.63
CA SER A 141 -30.20 5.93 25.03
C SER A 141 -31.32 6.43 25.94
N SER A 142 -31.49 5.75 27.07
CA SER A 142 -32.62 5.97 27.98
C SER A 142 -32.42 7.09 29.01
N THR A 143 -31.21 7.64 29.19
CA THR A 143 -30.95 8.60 30.30
C THR A 143 -29.78 9.55 30.03
N THR A 144 -29.78 10.71 30.70
CA THR A 144 -28.62 11.61 30.82
C THR A 144 -27.46 10.94 31.57
N ASN A 145 -26.23 11.42 31.38
CA ASN A 145 -24.97 10.79 31.83
C ASN A 145 -24.73 9.40 31.22
N SER A 146 -24.99 9.29 29.91
CA SER A 146 -24.76 8.08 29.12
C SER A 146 -23.88 8.39 27.90
N TRP A 147 -23.39 7.34 27.25
CA TRP A 147 -22.66 7.45 26.00
C TRP A 147 -23.15 6.39 25.00
N ALA A 148 -22.99 6.69 23.72
CA ALA A 148 -23.20 5.77 22.61
C ALA A 148 -22.00 5.86 21.67
N SER A 149 -21.60 4.73 21.08
CA SER A 149 -20.51 4.70 20.11
C SER A 149 -20.86 3.80 18.94
N SER A 150 -20.33 4.15 17.76
CA SER A 150 -20.32 3.24 16.62
C SER A 150 -19.49 1.99 16.92
N SER A 151 -19.75 0.87 16.23
CA SER A 151 -18.85 -0.30 16.24
C SER A 151 -17.65 -0.12 15.31
N ARG A 152 -17.75 0.74 14.30
CA ARG A 152 -16.67 1.01 13.34
C ARG A 152 -15.47 1.67 14.05
N ARG A 153 -14.27 1.19 13.73
CA ARG A 153 -12.98 1.66 14.28
C ARG A 153 -12.08 2.30 13.22
N THR A 154 -12.52 2.26 11.96
CA THR A 154 -11.87 2.94 10.83
C THR A 154 -12.41 4.34 10.64
N TYR A 155 -11.74 5.13 9.80
CA TYR A 155 -12.25 6.42 9.37
C TYR A 155 -13.58 6.24 8.65
N VAL A 156 -14.52 7.11 9.00
CA VAL A 156 -15.79 7.34 8.34
C VAL A 156 -16.02 8.84 8.42
N ASP A 157 -16.58 9.43 7.37
CA ASP A 157 -16.89 10.86 7.36
C ASP A 157 -18.19 11.10 8.14
N TRP A 158 -18.06 11.06 9.48
CA TRP A 158 -19.21 10.97 10.37
C TRP A 158 -20.03 12.26 10.43
N ALA A 159 -21.35 12.09 10.37
CA ALA A 159 -22.34 13.05 10.84
C ALA A 159 -23.14 12.43 12.00
N LEU A 160 -23.17 13.11 13.14
CA LEU A 160 -23.80 12.65 14.36
C LEU A 160 -25.01 13.53 14.67
N ILE A 161 -26.15 12.90 14.92
CA ILE A 161 -27.38 13.61 15.30
C ILE A 161 -27.87 13.09 16.64
N VAL A 162 -28.22 14.01 17.54
CA VAL A 162 -28.88 13.71 18.81
C VAL A 162 -30.20 14.45 18.87
N LYS A 163 -31.31 13.71 19.03
CA LYS A 163 -32.64 14.28 19.28
C LYS A 163 -33.20 13.80 20.60
N SER A 164 -34.03 14.62 21.24
CA SER A 164 -34.87 14.16 22.34
C SER A 164 -36.35 14.25 21.97
N SER A 165 -37.10 13.17 22.19
CA SER A 165 -38.57 13.20 22.11
C SER A 165 -39.16 13.62 23.46
N PRO A 166 -40.26 14.40 23.50
CA PRO A 166 -40.95 14.73 24.75
C PRO A 166 -41.49 13.44 25.41
N ALA A 167 -41.33 13.29 26.72
CA ALA A 167 -42.01 12.23 27.45
C ALA A 167 -43.53 12.46 27.41
N GLU A 168 -44.31 11.39 27.20
CA GLU A 168 -45.78 11.46 27.07
C GLU A 168 -46.39 12.18 28.29
N GLY A 169 -47.12 13.28 28.05
CA GLY A 169 -47.76 14.09 29.10
C GLY A 169 -46.91 15.19 29.74
N LYS A 170 -45.72 15.51 29.22
CA LYS A 170 -44.85 16.59 29.74
C LYS A 170 -44.52 17.66 28.70
N ASN A 171 -44.60 18.94 29.10
CA ASN A 171 -44.20 20.10 28.29
C ASN A 171 -42.68 20.30 28.33
N ILE A 172 -41.93 19.47 27.59
CA ILE A 172 -40.48 19.59 27.44
C ILE A 172 -40.17 20.02 26.01
N GLU A 173 -39.41 21.12 25.84
CA GLU A 173 -38.96 21.58 24.52
C GLU A 173 -38.06 20.54 23.84
N PRO A 174 -38.26 20.25 22.53
CA PRO A 174 -37.41 19.34 21.77
C PRO A 174 -35.94 19.77 21.80
N PHE A 175 -35.02 18.81 21.89
CA PHE A 175 -33.59 19.03 21.77
C PHE A 175 -33.09 18.51 20.43
N TYR A 176 -32.20 19.28 19.80
CA TYR A 176 -31.48 18.91 18.59
C TYR A 176 -30.02 19.29 18.74
N HIS A 177 -29.12 18.35 18.46
CA HIS A 177 -27.71 18.60 18.32
C HIS A 177 -27.17 17.82 17.14
N GLU A 178 -26.21 18.43 16.45
CA GLU A 178 -25.57 17.89 15.26
C GLU A 178 -24.08 18.18 15.36
N GLU A 179 -23.27 17.17 15.07
CA GLU A 179 -21.82 17.30 14.96
C GLU A 179 -21.36 16.60 13.69
N VAL A 180 -20.52 17.27 12.90
CA VAL A 180 -19.90 16.71 11.69
C VAL A 180 -18.41 16.56 11.92
N PHE A 181 -17.83 15.47 11.44
CA PHE A 181 -16.40 15.26 11.47
C PHE A 181 -15.67 16.40 10.74
N SER A 182 -14.86 17.15 11.47
CA SER A 182 -13.96 18.15 10.90
C SER A 182 -12.68 18.22 11.72
N ALA A 183 -11.59 17.67 11.18
CA ALA A 183 -10.29 17.61 11.86
C ALA A 183 -9.38 18.81 11.59
N LYS A 184 -9.84 19.82 10.84
CA LYS A 184 -9.05 21.00 10.49
C LYS A 184 -8.49 21.69 11.73
N ASN A 185 -7.17 21.83 11.82
CA ASN A 185 -6.40 22.36 12.95
C ASN A 185 -6.59 21.63 14.29
N LYS A 186 -7.29 20.49 14.33
CA LYS A 186 -7.51 19.68 15.53
C LYS A 186 -6.45 18.57 15.65
N PRO A 187 -6.10 18.14 16.89
CA PRO A 187 -5.15 17.05 17.10
C PRO A 187 -5.74 15.70 16.67
N VAL A 188 -5.06 15.00 15.78
CA VAL A 188 -5.42 13.64 15.34
C VAL A 188 -4.25 12.72 15.61
N LEU A 189 -4.51 11.53 16.15
CA LEU A 189 -3.49 10.51 16.41
C LEU A 189 -3.67 9.30 15.49
N ILE A 190 -2.61 8.92 14.79
CA ILE A 190 -2.54 7.64 14.09
C ILE A 190 -1.52 6.74 14.78
N THR A 191 -1.94 5.54 15.18
CA THR A 191 -1.09 4.58 15.91
C THR A 191 -0.88 3.32 15.07
N PHE A 192 0.37 2.88 14.95
CA PHE A 192 0.75 1.67 14.23
C PHE A 192 0.80 0.50 15.22
N GLU A 193 0.01 -0.53 14.96
CA GLU A 193 -0.12 -1.73 15.80
C GLU A 193 0.82 -2.86 15.34
N SER A 194 1.67 -2.59 14.33
CA SER A 194 2.68 -3.52 13.82
C SER A 194 4.10 -3.03 14.12
N LYS A 195 4.94 -3.94 14.63
CA LYS A 195 6.39 -3.71 14.80
C LYS A 195 7.19 -3.91 13.50
N SER A 196 6.55 -4.45 12.46
CA SER A 196 7.17 -4.76 11.19
C SER A 196 7.70 -3.49 10.53
N VAL A 197 8.96 -3.53 10.09
CA VAL A 197 9.59 -2.45 9.32
C VAL A 197 8.85 -2.25 7.99
N GLY A 198 8.46 -3.34 7.32
CA GLY A 198 7.76 -3.28 6.04
C GLY A 198 6.42 -2.56 6.15
N ASP A 199 5.59 -2.97 7.12
CA ASP A 199 4.30 -2.36 7.40
C ASP A 199 4.46 -0.87 7.73
N SER A 200 5.46 -0.53 8.55
CA SER A 200 5.72 0.86 8.94
C SER A 200 6.08 1.74 7.75
N ILE A 201 6.97 1.25 6.88
CA ILE A 201 7.39 1.97 5.66
C ILE A 201 6.23 2.06 4.66
N ALA A 202 5.46 0.98 4.49
CA ALA A 202 4.33 0.94 3.57
C ALA A 202 3.24 1.95 3.96
N TRP A 203 2.91 2.04 5.24
CA TRP A 203 1.74 2.82 5.71
C TRP A 203 2.05 4.29 6.03
N MET A 204 3.30 4.65 6.36
CA MET A 204 3.67 6.02 6.74
C MET A 204 3.25 7.12 5.76
N PRO A 205 3.38 6.96 4.42
CA PRO A 205 2.96 7.99 3.45
C PRO A 205 1.50 8.41 3.59
N TYR A 206 0.61 7.50 4.00
CA TYR A 206 -0.81 7.78 4.15
C TYR A 206 -1.15 8.56 5.43
N VAL A 207 -0.27 8.52 6.43
CA VAL A 207 -0.38 9.41 7.60
C VAL A 207 -0.26 10.86 7.14
N GLU A 208 0.70 11.12 6.25
CA GLU A 208 0.92 12.45 5.66
C GLU A 208 -0.20 12.85 4.69
N GLU A 209 -0.69 11.91 3.89
CA GLU A 209 -1.84 12.15 3.00
C GLU A 209 -3.11 12.48 3.80
N PHE A 210 -3.39 11.75 4.90
CA PHE A 210 -4.50 12.07 5.80
C PHE A 210 -4.34 13.45 6.43
N ARG A 211 -3.14 13.79 6.93
CA ARG A 211 -2.84 15.10 7.50
C ARG A 211 -3.14 16.21 6.51
N THR A 212 -2.69 16.04 5.26
CA THR A 212 -2.85 17.03 4.20
C THR A 212 -4.32 17.17 3.79
N LYS A 213 -5.01 16.04 3.56
CA LYS A 213 -6.44 16.01 3.18
C LYS A 213 -7.33 16.72 4.20
N HIS A 214 -7.07 16.51 5.48
CA HIS A 214 -7.92 17.02 6.57
C HIS A 214 -7.39 18.29 7.25
N GLU A 215 -6.24 18.82 6.81
CA GLU A 215 -5.58 19.99 7.39
C GLU A 215 -5.44 19.89 8.93
N CYS A 216 -5.19 18.69 9.45
CA CYS A 216 -5.18 18.42 10.90
C CYS A 216 -3.77 18.55 11.51
N LYS A 217 -3.71 18.67 12.84
CA LYS A 217 -2.46 18.57 13.60
C LYS A 217 -2.17 17.10 13.86
N MET A 218 -1.30 16.51 13.05
CA MET A 218 -1.04 15.08 13.08
C MET A 218 -0.05 14.70 14.19
N PHE A 219 -0.43 13.70 14.97
CA PHE A 219 0.41 12.94 15.88
C PHE A 219 0.51 11.50 15.38
N CYS A 220 1.70 10.92 15.47
CA CYS A 220 1.94 9.55 15.01
C CYS A 220 2.69 8.74 16.06
N GLN A 221 2.25 7.50 16.28
CA GLN A 221 2.90 6.53 17.16
C GLN A 221 3.29 5.29 16.37
N THR A 222 4.57 5.00 16.29
CA THR A 222 5.11 3.78 15.67
C THR A 222 6.24 3.19 16.51
N PHE A 223 6.65 1.97 16.18
CA PHE A 223 7.84 1.36 16.77
C PHE A 223 9.16 1.87 16.17
N HIS A 224 9.09 2.76 15.16
CA HIS A 224 10.23 3.24 14.37
C HIS A 224 10.23 4.78 14.22
N ASN A 225 9.71 5.51 15.21
CA ASN A 225 9.55 6.98 15.15
C ASN A 225 10.82 7.72 14.72
N GLU A 226 11.96 7.37 15.31
CA GLU A 226 13.25 8.02 15.05
C GLU A 226 13.69 7.90 13.59
N PHE A 227 13.25 6.85 12.89
CA PHE A 227 13.58 6.61 11.50
C PHE A 227 12.84 7.56 10.54
N PHE A 228 11.63 7.99 10.91
CA PHE A 228 10.75 8.80 10.06
C PHE A 228 10.74 10.29 10.39
N LYS A 229 11.06 10.68 11.63
CA LYS A 229 10.91 12.07 12.11
C LYS A 229 11.60 13.11 11.22
N ASP A 230 12.78 12.80 10.68
CA ASP A 230 13.59 13.75 9.93
C ASP A 230 13.04 13.99 8.50
N VAL A 231 12.27 13.02 7.96
CA VAL A 231 11.72 13.10 6.61
C VAL A 231 10.25 13.55 6.59
N TYR A 232 9.58 13.56 7.75
CA TYR A 232 8.21 14.04 7.94
C TYR A 232 8.14 15.11 9.03
N PRO A 233 8.64 16.33 8.76
CA PRO A 233 8.77 17.39 9.78
C PRO A 233 7.42 17.92 10.30
N ASP A 234 6.34 17.77 9.54
CA ASP A 234 5.00 18.24 9.89
C ASP A 234 4.18 17.21 10.71
N ILE A 235 4.75 16.05 11.00
CA ILE A 235 4.14 14.99 11.82
C ILE A 235 4.79 14.98 13.20
N ASN A 236 3.97 15.07 14.25
CA ASN A 236 4.44 15.02 15.63
C ASN A 236 4.57 13.56 16.08
N PHE A 237 5.77 12.98 15.96
CA PHE A 237 6.02 11.63 16.47
C PHE A 237 6.10 11.63 17.99
N ILE A 238 5.31 10.76 18.64
CA ILE A 238 5.27 10.61 20.10
C ILE A 238 5.47 9.13 20.48
N SER A 239 6.00 8.87 21.66
CA SER A 239 6.13 7.51 22.18
C SER A 239 4.79 6.94 22.64
N PHE A 240 4.70 5.60 22.76
CA PHE A 240 3.50 4.92 23.27
C PHE A 240 3.16 5.25 24.74
N ASN A 241 4.10 5.83 25.49
CA ASN A 241 3.88 6.24 26.88
C ASN A 241 3.36 7.68 27.01
N GLU A 242 3.39 8.44 25.92
CA GLU A 242 2.87 9.80 25.88
C GLU A 242 1.39 9.80 25.56
N VAL A 243 0.64 10.64 26.28
CA VAL A 243 -0.81 10.80 26.11
C VAL A 243 -1.05 12.17 25.50
N VAL A 244 -1.79 12.19 24.39
CA VAL A 244 -2.22 13.41 23.72
C VAL A 244 -3.74 13.46 23.72
N ASP A 245 -4.29 14.60 24.15
CA ASP A 245 -5.72 14.85 24.03
C ASP A 245 -6.05 15.04 22.54
N THR A 246 -6.88 14.14 22.02
CA THR A 246 -7.10 13.96 20.59
C THR A 246 -8.57 14.17 20.26
N TYR A 247 -8.81 14.85 19.14
CA TYR A 247 -10.13 14.98 18.56
C TYR A 247 -10.56 13.68 17.88
N ALA A 248 -9.61 13.03 17.19
CA ALA A 248 -9.79 11.75 16.55
C ALA A 248 -8.55 10.87 16.70
N SER A 249 -8.75 9.56 16.72
CA SER A 249 -7.65 8.61 16.68
C SER A 249 -7.99 7.35 15.89
N TYR A 250 -6.99 6.85 15.15
CA TYR A 250 -7.11 5.68 14.29
C TYR A 250 -5.92 4.74 14.49
N LYS A 251 -6.15 3.44 14.32
CA LYS A 251 -5.12 2.42 14.44
C LYS A 251 -4.89 1.75 13.09
N LEU A 252 -3.62 1.64 12.69
CA LEU A 252 -3.21 0.92 11.49
C LEU A 252 -2.65 -0.45 11.86
N GLY A 253 -3.21 -1.49 11.26
CA GLY A 253 -2.83 -2.87 11.52
C GLY A 253 -3.81 -3.85 10.90
N TRP A 254 -3.55 -5.13 11.14
CA TRP A 254 -4.49 -6.21 10.82
C TRP A 254 -5.06 -6.77 12.10
N PHE A 255 -6.36 -6.54 12.30
CA PHE A 255 -7.01 -6.74 13.59
C PHE A 255 -7.85 -8.01 13.62
N GLY A 256 -7.88 -8.65 14.80
CA GLY A 256 -8.85 -9.69 15.16
C GLY A 256 -9.09 -10.74 14.09
N ASP A 257 -10.37 -10.96 13.78
CA ASP A 257 -10.74 -11.68 12.57
C ASP A 257 -10.73 -10.73 11.37
N TRP A 258 -10.02 -11.12 10.32
CA TRP A 258 -9.77 -10.26 9.16
C TRP A 258 -11.05 -9.95 8.38
N GLU A 259 -12.09 -10.74 8.60
CA GLU A 259 -13.44 -10.57 8.03
C GLU A 259 -14.28 -9.54 8.81
N ASP A 260 -13.85 -9.11 10.01
CA ASP A 260 -14.59 -8.10 10.78
C ASP A 260 -14.38 -6.70 10.18
N LYS A 261 -15.35 -6.30 9.36
CA LYS A 261 -15.42 -5.01 8.67
C LYS A 261 -15.46 -3.78 9.59
N ASN A 262 -15.63 -3.97 10.90
CA ASN A 262 -15.51 -2.86 11.85
C ASN A 262 -14.07 -2.42 12.05
N PHE A 263 -13.11 -3.34 11.89
CA PHE A 263 -11.69 -3.08 12.09
C PHE A 263 -10.89 -3.13 10.79
N ASN A 264 -11.26 -4.04 9.87
CA ASN A 264 -10.62 -4.20 8.57
C ASN A 264 -11.69 -4.07 7.47
N PRO A 265 -11.87 -2.89 6.86
CA PRO A 265 -12.95 -2.66 5.90
C PRO A 265 -12.90 -3.66 4.74
N THR A 266 -11.69 -3.97 4.29
CA THR A 266 -11.35 -5.04 3.35
C THR A 266 -10.49 -6.10 4.03
N ASP A 267 -10.66 -7.39 3.68
CA ASP A 267 -9.76 -8.45 4.14
C ASP A 267 -8.33 -8.16 3.61
N PRO A 268 -7.29 -8.18 4.46
CA PRO A 268 -5.92 -7.92 4.04
C PRO A 268 -5.40 -8.81 2.92
N ARG A 269 -5.98 -9.99 2.70
CA ARG A 269 -5.55 -10.92 1.63
C ARG A 269 -6.02 -10.49 0.24
N GLU A 270 -7.02 -9.62 0.16
CA GLU A 270 -7.65 -9.15 -1.07
C GLU A 270 -6.98 -7.90 -1.65
N MET A 271 -6.05 -7.28 -0.92
CA MET A 271 -5.42 -6.03 -1.30
C MET A 271 -3.92 -6.01 -1.00
N PRO A 272 -3.12 -5.20 -1.71
CA PRO A 272 -1.72 -5.01 -1.37
C PRO A 272 -1.52 -4.58 0.09
N LEU A 273 -0.43 -5.01 0.73
CA LEU A 273 -0.08 -4.67 2.11
C LEU A 273 -0.22 -3.16 2.37
N GLN A 274 0.28 -2.35 1.44
CA GLN A 274 0.27 -0.91 1.57
C GLN A 274 -1.15 -0.33 1.66
N TYR A 275 -2.12 -0.94 0.99
CA TYR A 275 -3.50 -0.44 0.92
C TYR A 275 -4.29 -0.62 2.20
N THR A 276 -3.75 -1.36 3.18
CA THR A 276 -4.31 -1.40 4.54
C THR A 276 -4.49 0.00 5.12
N ALA A 277 -3.52 0.90 4.93
CA ALA A 277 -3.57 2.26 5.47
C ALA A 277 -4.68 3.14 4.83
N PRO A 278 -4.74 3.32 3.50
CA PRO A 278 -5.81 4.09 2.88
C PRO A 278 -7.19 3.45 3.05
N ASP A 279 -7.28 2.11 3.16
CA ASP A 279 -8.54 1.43 3.44
C ASP A 279 -9.09 1.80 4.84
N ILE A 280 -8.24 1.78 5.87
CA ILE A 280 -8.61 2.18 7.23
C ILE A 280 -8.85 3.68 7.35
N LEU A 281 -8.09 4.51 6.63
CA LEU A 281 -8.12 5.97 6.71
C LEU A 281 -9.09 6.64 5.72
N GLY A 282 -9.81 5.87 4.89
CA GLY A 282 -10.71 6.38 3.86
C GLY A 282 -10.02 7.32 2.86
N LEU A 283 -8.83 6.92 2.41
CA LEU A 283 -8.04 7.63 1.41
C LEU A 283 -8.12 6.91 0.06
N GLU A 284 -7.66 7.58 -0.99
CA GLU A 284 -7.54 6.97 -2.31
C GLU A 284 -6.47 5.87 -2.29
N LYS A 285 -6.77 4.71 -2.87
CA LYS A 285 -5.84 3.57 -2.96
C LYS A 285 -4.92 3.76 -4.16
N ARG A 286 -3.69 4.21 -3.91
CA ARG A 286 -2.62 4.36 -4.92
C ARG A 286 -1.26 4.11 -4.28
N GLU A 287 -0.31 3.52 -5.00
CA GLU A 287 1.01 3.28 -4.39
C GLU A 287 1.69 4.61 -4.05
N LEU A 288 2.16 4.76 -2.81
CA LEU A 288 2.82 5.98 -2.32
C LEU A 288 4.18 5.64 -1.71
N ARG A 289 5.25 6.23 -2.23
CA ARG A 289 6.60 6.00 -1.71
C ARG A 289 6.98 7.04 -0.64
N PRO A 290 7.44 6.63 0.55
CA PRO A 290 7.91 7.59 1.55
C PRO A 290 9.23 8.22 1.10
N PRO A 291 9.50 9.51 1.42
CA PRO A 291 10.65 10.25 0.92
C PRO A 291 11.94 9.95 1.73
N LEU A 292 12.23 8.66 1.99
CA LEU A 292 13.36 8.24 2.82
C LEU A 292 14.72 8.52 2.18
N GLU A 293 14.79 8.64 0.86
CA GLU A 293 15.98 8.96 0.09
C GLU A 293 16.48 10.41 0.33
N LYS A 294 15.59 11.30 0.80
CA LYS A 294 15.94 12.71 1.04
C LYS A 294 16.87 12.91 2.24
N LYS A 295 16.89 11.95 3.17
CA LYS A 295 17.84 11.96 4.29
C LYS A 295 19.22 11.58 3.77
N GLU A 296 20.20 12.46 3.94
CA GLU A 296 21.59 12.16 3.60
C GLU A 296 22.15 11.12 4.58
N ARG A 297 22.83 10.10 4.04
CA ARG A 297 23.46 9.03 4.81
C ARG A 297 24.90 8.79 4.34
N PRO A 298 25.81 8.36 5.24
CA PRO A 298 27.18 8.07 4.87
C PRO A 298 27.27 6.90 3.90
N ARG A 299 28.32 6.92 3.06
CA ARG A 299 28.67 5.82 2.16
C ARG A 299 29.78 4.98 2.78
N HIS A 300 29.51 3.69 2.97
CA HIS A 300 30.44 2.76 3.63
C HIS A 300 31.51 2.18 2.70
N LEU A 301 31.24 2.08 1.40
CA LEU A 301 32.13 1.43 0.44
C LEU A 301 32.25 2.23 -0.86
N VAL A 302 33.49 2.38 -1.35
CA VAL A 302 33.80 3.05 -2.62
C VAL A 302 33.48 2.15 -3.81
N ASP A 303 33.83 0.86 -3.74
CA ASP A 303 33.52 -0.13 -4.77
C ASP A 303 32.02 -0.19 -5.05
N ARG A 304 31.62 -0.63 -6.25
CA ARG A 304 30.22 -0.90 -6.58
C ARG A 304 29.75 -2.14 -5.82
N TYR A 305 28.54 -2.07 -5.27
CA TYR A 305 28.00 -3.18 -4.49
C TYR A 305 26.49 -3.29 -4.60
N VAL A 306 26.03 -4.50 -4.34
CA VAL A 306 24.63 -4.89 -4.29
C VAL A 306 24.32 -5.30 -2.86
N CYS A 307 23.20 -4.81 -2.33
CA CYS A 307 22.72 -5.24 -1.03
C CYS A 307 21.75 -6.41 -1.21
N ILE A 308 21.84 -7.42 -0.33
CA ILE A 308 20.88 -8.52 -0.29
C ILE A 308 20.36 -8.73 1.14
N SER A 309 19.17 -9.29 1.27
CA SER A 309 18.66 -9.79 2.57
C SER A 309 18.04 -11.17 2.38
N THR A 310 18.54 -12.15 3.13
CA THR A 310 18.09 -13.55 3.04
C THR A 310 17.16 -13.94 4.18
N ALA A 311 16.98 -13.06 5.17
CA ALA A 311 16.16 -13.33 6.35
C ALA A 311 14.72 -12.78 6.22
N SER A 312 13.77 -13.50 6.82
CA SER A 312 12.42 -13.00 7.04
C SER A 312 11.83 -13.57 8.34
N THR A 313 10.56 -13.25 8.61
CA THR A 313 9.88 -13.57 9.88
C THR A 313 9.16 -14.92 9.91
N ALA A 314 9.10 -15.63 8.78
CA ALA A 314 8.47 -16.95 8.68
C ALA A 314 9.12 -17.78 7.55
N GLY A 315 9.19 -19.10 7.71
CA GLY A 315 9.91 -19.99 6.80
C GLY A 315 9.44 -19.92 5.35
N LEU A 316 8.13 -19.75 5.10
CA LEU A 316 7.58 -19.60 3.75
C LEU A 316 8.05 -18.33 3.00
N LYS A 317 8.53 -17.32 3.73
CA LYS A 317 9.02 -16.06 3.14
C LYS A 317 10.46 -16.18 2.68
N HIS A 318 11.18 -17.23 3.09
CA HIS A 318 12.55 -17.49 2.68
C HIS A 318 12.62 -18.07 1.27
N TRP A 319 13.75 -17.85 0.60
CA TRP A 319 14.04 -18.52 -0.66
C TRP A 319 14.66 -19.90 -0.38
N GLN A 320 13.81 -20.92 -0.35
CA GLN A 320 14.16 -22.29 0.06
C GLN A 320 15.02 -23.07 -0.96
N ASN A 321 15.55 -22.43 -1.99
CA ASN A 321 16.47 -23.06 -2.93
C ASN A 321 17.89 -23.11 -2.32
N GLU A 322 18.38 -24.31 -2.02
CA GLU A 322 19.64 -24.53 -1.29
C GLU A 322 20.87 -23.87 -1.93
N SER A 323 20.89 -23.76 -3.26
CA SER A 323 22.03 -23.20 -4.01
C SER A 323 21.81 -21.75 -4.46
N GLY A 324 20.57 -21.27 -4.43
CA GLY A 324 20.13 -20.03 -5.06
C GLY A 324 20.97 -18.83 -4.63
N TRP A 325 21.03 -18.56 -3.32
CA TRP A 325 21.77 -17.41 -2.80
C TRP A 325 23.27 -17.44 -3.12
N GLN A 326 23.93 -18.60 -2.97
CA GLN A 326 25.37 -18.68 -3.25
C GLN A 326 25.68 -18.50 -4.74
N LEU A 327 24.83 -19.04 -5.64
CA LEU A 327 24.95 -18.82 -7.08
C LEU A 327 24.74 -17.34 -7.43
N THR A 328 23.74 -16.68 -6.82
CA THR A 328 23.53 -15.23 -6.96
C THR A 328 24.75 -14.43 -6.51
N VAL A 329 25.33 -14.74 -5.34
CA VAL A 329 26.53 -14.07 -4.83
C VAL A 329 27.72 -14.28 -5.78
N ASN A 330 27.93 -15.49 -6.26
CA ASN A 330 29.01 -15.79 -7.20
C ASN A 330 28.86 -14.98 -8.48
N TYR A 331 27.64 -14.93 -9.03
CA TYR A 331 27.33 -14.20 -10.24
C TYR A 331 27.60 -12.71 -10.11
N LEU A 332 27.14 -12.09 -9.02
CA LEU A 332 27.36 -10.66 -8.76
C LEU A 332 28.86 -10.34 -8.60
N ASN A 333 29.61 -11.20 -7.90
CA ASN A 333 31.07 -11.05 -7.78
C ASN A 333 31.77 -11.19 -9.14
N GLU A 334 31.35 -12.13 -9.99
CA GLU A 334 31.87 -12.30 -11.36
C GLU A 334 31.61 -11.06 -12.23
N LYS A 335 30.46 -10.40 -12.02
CA LYS A 335 30.12 -9.11 -12.64
C LYS A 335 30.81 -7.90 -12.01
N GLY A 336 31.68 -8.11 -11.01
CA GLY A 336 32.50 -7.07 -10.39
C GLY A 336 31.84 -6.34 -9.22
N TYR A 337 30.68 -6.79 -8.72
CA TYR A 337 30.02 -6.19 -7.56
C TYR A 337 30.46 -6.86 -6.26
N LYS A 338 30.71 -6.07 -5.21
CA LYS A 338 30.71 -6.60 -3.85
C LYS A 338 29.27 -6.91 -3.43
N VAL A 339 29.08 -7.92 -2.60
CA VAL A 339 27.74 -8.29 -2.10
C VAL A 339 27.68 -8.02 -0.60
N VAL A 340 26.77 -7.15 -0.18
CA VAL A 340 26.55 -6.78 1.22
C VAL A 340 25.27 -7.43 1.71
N VAL A 341 25.34 -8.22 2.78
CA VAL A 341 24.19 -8.91 3.35
C VAL A 341 23.65 -8.16 4.55
N LEU A 342 22.46 -7.59 4.42
CA LEU A 342 21.80 -6.75 5.41
C LEU A 342 20.77 -7.56 6.20
N GLN A 343 21.21 -8.06 7.35
CA GLN A 343 20.37 -8.72 8.35
C GLN A 343 21.08 -8.78 9.71
N GLN A 344 20.34 -9.08 10.77
CA GLN A 344 20.89 -9.11 12.13
C GLN A 344 21.44 -10.47 12.54
N GLN A 345 21.02 -11.54 11.86
CA GLN A 345 21.37 -12.91 12.20
C GLN A 345 22.81 -13.25 11.81
N PRO A 346 23.53 -14.09 12.58
CA PRO A 346 24.91 -14.47 12.30
C PRO A 346 25.07 -15.41 11.10
N LEU A 347 26.29 -15.56 10.59
CA LEU A 347 26.61 -16.35 9.38
C LEU A 347 26.27 -17.84 9.47
N ASP A 348 26.08 -18.40 10.66
CA ASP A 348 25.67 -19.80 10.85
C ASP A 348 24.14 -19.99 10.86
N TRP A 349 23.38 -18.89 10.71
CA TRP A 349 21.94 -18.90 10.69
C TRP A 349 21.36 -19.17 9.29
N MET A 350 20.62 -20.27 9.17
CA MET A 350 19.77 -20.61 8.00
C MET A 350 20.43 -20.30 6.66
N ASP A 351 19.86 -19.37 5.89
CA ASP A 351 20.26 -19.02 4.52
C ASP A 351 21.64 -18.36 4.44
N LEU A 352 22.19 -17.87 5.55
CA LEU A 352 23.58 -17.39 5.60
C LEU A 352 24.59 -18.51 5.69
N LYS A 353 24.17 -19.69 6.17
CA LYS A 353 25.07 -20.79 6.49
C LYS A 353 25.79 -21.26 5.23
N GLY A 354 27.07 -20.92 5.17
CA GLY A 354 27.94 -21.30 4.05
C GLY A 354 28.00 -20.29 2.92
N LEU A 355 27.36 -19.13 3.03
CA LEU A 355 27.58 -18.02 2.09
C LEU A 355 29.03 -17.52 2.15
N LYS A 356 29.66 -17.41 0.98
CA LYS A 356 31.05 -16.97 0.79
C LYS A 356 31.10 -15.75 -0.11
N ASN A 357 32.19 -14.99 -0.03
CA ASN A 357 32.46 -13.79 -0.85
C ASN A 357 31.42 -12.68 -0.63
N ILE A 358 31.08 -12.45 0.63
CA ILE A 358 30.14 -11.41 1.07
C ILE A 358 30.80 -10.46 2.06
N ILE A 359 30.19 -9.30 2.23
CA ILE A 359 30.37 -8.37 3.34
C ILE A 359 29.11 -8.49 4.20
N HIS A 360 29.26 -8.67 5.51
CA HIS A 360 28.12 -8.78 6.41
C HIS A 360 28.32 -7.86 7.62
N PRO A 361 27.72 -6.65 7.63
CA PRO A 361 27.73 -5.77 8.79
C PRO A 361 26.80 -6.36 9.86
N ILE A 362 27.32 -7.29 10.65
CA ILE A 362 26.57 -7.99 11.71
C ILE A 362 26.05 -6.95 12.71
N GLY A 363 24.75 -7.02 13.00
CA GLY A 363 24.13 -6.17 14.00
C GLY A 363 23.71 -4.78 13.50
N ALA A 364 23.80 -4.54 12.18
CA ALA A 364 23.26 -3.33 11.57
C ALA A 364 21.79 -3.14 11.98
N ASP A 365 21.51 -1.96 12.53
CA ASP A 365 20.14 -1.55 12.80
C ASP A 365 19.46 -1.04 11.52
N LEU A 366 18.22 -0.55 11.65
CA LEU A 366 17.46 -0.08 10.51
C LEU A 366 18.12 1.13 9.82
N GLU A 367 18.77 2.00 10.58
CA GLU A 367 19.44 3.18 10.03
C GLU A 367 20.72 2.75 9.30
N GLU A 368 21.58 1.93 9.91
CA GLU A 368 22.79 1.43 9.25
C GLU A 368 22.45 0.62 7.98
N ALA A 369 21.39 -0.18 8.00
CA ALA A 369 20.89 -0.84 6.80
C ALA A 369 20.49 0.16 5.70
N ALA A 370 19.85 1.28 6.07
CA ALA A 370 19.52 2.35 5.14
C ALA A 370 20.78 3.06 4.60
N GLU A 371 21.83 3.23 5.42
CA GLU A 371 23.12 3.78 4.97
C GLU A 371 23.75 2.90 3.88
N TRP A 372 23.80 1.59 4.08
CA TRP A 372 24.27 0.65 3.07
C TRP A 372 23.36 0.62 1.83
N MET A 373 22.04 0.57 1.99
CA MET A 373 21.13 0.52 0.85
C MET A 373 21.14 1.80 0.02
N GLN A 374 21.26 2.97 0.63
CA GLN A 374 21.19 4.26 -0.08
C GLN A 374 22.32 4.42 -1.12
N HIS A 375 23.43 3.71 -0.96
CA HIS A 375 24.57 3.77 -1.87
C HIS A 375 24.82 2.47 -2.64
N CYS A 376 23.95 1.46 -2.51
CA CYS A 376 24.00 0.28 -3.37
C CYS A 376 23.40 0.57 -4.75
N GLU A 377 23.75 -0.27 -5.71
CA GLU A 377 23.30 -0.20 -7.11
C GLU A 377 21.84 -0.66 -7.24
N PHE A 378 21.53 -1.77 -6.59
CA PHE A 378 20.19 -2.33 -6.43
C PHE A 378 20.16 -3.27 -5.25
N PHE A 379 18.96 -3.75 -4.92
CA PHE A 379 18.72 -4.64 -3.80
C PHE A 379 18.08 -5.96 -4.26
N ILE A 380 18.47 -7.07 -3.65
CA ILE A 380 17.82 -8.38 -3.85
C ILE A 380 17.29 -8.88 -2.50
N GLY A 381 15.99 -9.15 -2.43
CA GLY A 381 15.40 -9.57 -1.16
C GLY A 381 14.12 -10.37 -1.31
N LEU A 382 13.48 -10.55 -0.17
CA LEU A 382 12.27 -11.37 0.01
C LEU A 382 11.03 -10.47 0.15
N GLY A 383 9.86 -11.06 0.36
CA GLY A 383 8.66 -10.32 0.85
C GLY A 383 8.81 -9.87 2.31
N SER A 384 9.82 -9.04 2.61
CA SER A 384 10.21 -8.60 3.95
C SER A 384 10.46 -7.09 4.01
N GLY A 385 10.60 -6.55 5.24
CA GLY A 385 10.78 -5.11 5.46
C GLY A 385 12.03 -4.51 4.81
N MET A 386 13.07 -5.31 4.53
CA MET A 386 14.28 -4.84 3.85
C MET A 386 14.01 -4.50 2.37
N SER A 387 13.11 -5.23 1.72
CA SER A 387 12.67 -4.89 0.35
C SER A 387 11.89 -3.58 0.33
N TRP A 388 11.01 -3.35 1.32
CA TRP A 388 10.31 -2.07 1.48
C TRP A 388 11.26 -0.91 1.74
N LEU A 389 12.31 -1.12 2.53
CA LEU A 389 13.35 -0.12 2.76
C LEU A 389 14.08 0.25 1.47
N ALA A 390 14.52 -0.74 0.69
CA ALA A 390 15.19 -0.50 -0.58
C ALA A 390 14.28 0.25 -1.57
N TRP A 391 13.01 -0.16 -1.68
CA TRP A 391 12.02 0.53 -2.52
C TRP A 391 11.82 1.98 -2.08
N ALA A 392 11.70 2.23 -0.77
CA ALA A 392 11.55 3.57 -0.23
C ALA A 392 12.78 4.47 -0.45
N LEU A 393 13.98 3.88 -0.49
CA LEU A 393 15.22 4.57 -0.85
C LEU A 393 15.42 4.73 -2.37
N LYS A 394 14.38 4.44 -3.16
CA LYS A 394 14.37 4.51 -4.63
C LYS A 394 15.44 3.63 -5.28
N LYS A 395 15.74 2.48 -4.69
CA LYS A 395 16.62 1.47 -5.30
C LYS A 395 15.81 0.51 -6.15
N PRO A 396 16.36 0.04 -7.29
CA PRO A 396 15.80 -1.12 -7.97
C PRO A 396 15.75 -2.31 -7.00
N VAL A 397 14.61 -3.01 -6.96
CA VAL A 397 14.41 -4.14 -6.05
C VAL A 397 14.06 -5.40 -6.81
N ILE A 398 14.95 -6.39 -6.76
CA ILE A 398 14.67 -7.76 -7.21
C ILE A 398 14.00 -8.50 -6.05
N LEU A 399 12.69 -8.75 -6.17
CA LEU A 399 11.87 -9.30 -5.10
C LEU A 399 11.53 -10.77 -5.36
N ILE A 400 12.15 -11.66 -4.59
CA ILE A 400 11.97 -13.11 -4.65
C ILE A 400 10.87 -13.52 -3.67
N SER A 401 9.74 -13.98 -4.18
CA SER A 401 8.66 -14.52 -3.35
C SER A 401 7.73 -15.42 -4.16
N GLY A 402 7.50 -16.64 -3.67
CA GLY A 402 6.48 -17.54 -4.22
C GLY A 402 5.21 -17.62 -3.38
N PHE A 403 5.26 -17.18 -2.12
CA PHE A 403 4.13 -17.35 -1.20
C PHE A 403 3.08 -16.24 -1.33
N SER A 404 3.47 -15.07 -1.84
CA SER A 404 2.60 -13.94 -2.15
C SER A 404 2.50 -13.76 -3.67
N LEU A 405 1.36 -13.24 -4.13
CA LEU A 405 1.19 -12.80 -5.52
C LEU A 405 1.99 -11.51 -5.77
N ALA A 406 2.25 -11.20 -7.05
CA ALA A 406 3.00 -9.99 -7.42
C ALA A 406 2.30 -8.68 -7.02
N SER A 407 0.99 -8.72 -6.77
CA SER A 407 0.19 -7.58 -6.32
C SER A 407 0.24 -7.34 -4.80
N GLU A 408 0.93 -8.18 -4.03
CA GLU A 408 0.91 -8.10 -2.56
C GLU A 408 1.80 -6.98 -2.01
N GLU A 409 3.02 -6.91 -2.50
CA GLU A 409 3.99 -5.90 -2.09
C GLU A 409 3.87 -4.63 -2.96
N PHE A 410 4.91 -3.81 -3.01
CA PHE A 410 5.02 -2.71 -3.96
C PHE A 410 5.35 -3.24 -5.36
N TYR A 411 5.03 -2.44 -6.38
CA TYR A 411 5.40 -2.75 -7.75
C TYR A 411 6.92 -2.71 -7.94
N THR A 412 7.44 -3.77 -8.56
CA THR A 412 8.79 -3.79 -9.12
C THR A 412 8.80 -4.57 -10.43
N PRO A 413 9.49 -4.07 -11.48
CA PRO A 413 9.70 -4.81 -12.72
C PRO A 413 10.47 -6.13 -12.51
N TYR A 414 11.23 -6.23 -11.42
CA TYR A 414 12.14 -7.35 -11.14
C TYR A 414 11.55 -8.38 -10.16
N ARG A 415 10.23 -8.56 -10.19
CA ARG A 415 9.53 -9.54 -9.34
C ARG A 415 9.82 -10.96 -9.82
N VAL A 416 10.38 -11.80 -8.94
CA VAL A 416 10.68 -13.21 -9.25
C VAL A 416 9.69 -14.14 -8.55
N ILE A 417 8.85 -14.80 -9.35
CA ILE A 417 7.85 -15.77 -8.91
C ILE A 417 7.73 -16.91 -9.94
N ASN A 418 7.52 -18.15 -9.46
CA ASN A 418 7.20 -19.28 -10.33
C ASN A 418 5.70 -19.63 -10.20
N THR A 419 4.92 -19.27 -11.21
CA THR A 419 3.46 -19.48 -11.22
C THR A 419 3.04 -20.87 -11.72
N ASN A 420 3.99 -21.71 -12.16
CA ASN A 420 3.73 -23.08 -12.65
C ASN A 420 3.61 -24.12 -11.53
N VAL A 421 3.88 -23.73 -10.28
CA VAL A 421 3.81 -24.59 -9.09
C VAL A 421 2.85 -24.02 -8.05
N CYS A 422 2.71 -24.63 -6.87
CA CYS A 422 1.99 -24.01 -5.76
C CYS A 422 2.57 -22.60 -5.48
N HIS A 423 1.73 -21.57 -5.40
CA HIS A 423 2.11 -20.18 -5.14
C HIS A 423 0.96 -19.39 -4.50
N GLY A 424 1.23 -18.18 -4.01
CA GLY A 424 0.19 -17.25 -3.53
C GLY A 424 -0.58 -17.72 -2.28
N CYS A 425 0.01 -18.56 -1.44
CA CYS A 425 -0.59 -19.05 -0.20
C CYS A 425 -1.10 -17.93 0.73
N TRP A 426 -0.40 -16.78 0.76
CA TRP A 426 -0.83 -15.60 1.53
C TRP A 426 -2.18 -15.06 1.06
N ASN A 427 -2.37 -14.97 -0.25
CA ASN A 427 -3.55 -14.40 -0.90
C ASN A 427 -4.73 -15.38 -0.97
N SER A 428 -4.63 -16.55 -0.34
CA SER A 428 -5.67 -17.58 -0.38
C SER A 428 -6.78 -17.27 0.63
N MET A 429 -8.02 -17.21 0.18
CA MET A 429 -9.17 -17.06 1.08
C MET A 429 -9.46 -18.34 1.89
N ASP A 430 -9.04 -19.50 1.39
CA ASP A 430 -9.22 -20.80 2.05
C ASP A 430 -8.30 -21.01 3.27
N HIS A 431 -7.24 -20.22 3.38
CA HIS A 431 -6.21 -20.39 4.41
C HIS A 431 -5.81 -19.06 5.03
N LYS A 432 -5.96 -18.93 6.34
CA LYS A 432 -5.46 -17.78 7.10
C LYS A 432 -4.01 -18.03 7.53
N PHE A 433 -3.14 -17.04 7.35
CA PHE A 433 -1.74 -17.13 7.74
C PHE A 433 -1.59 -17.37 9.25
N ASP A 434 -0.87 -18.42 9.64
CA ASP A 434 -0.56 -18.70 11.04
C ASP A 434 0.84 -18.17 11.39
N LYS A 435 0.87 -16.99 12.02
CA LYS A 435 2.10 -16.35 12.52
C LYS A 435 2.82 -17.17 13.61
N GLY A 436 2.14 -18.12 14.25
CA GLY A 436 2.71 -19.00 15.26
C GLY A 436 3.41 -20.23 14.67
N ASN A 437 3.15 -20.56 13.40
CA ASN A 437 3.77 -21.69 12.72
C ASN A 437 4.89 -21.20 11.77
N TRP A 438 6.14 -21.36 12.19
CA TRP A 438 7.30 -21.05 11.35
C TRP A 438 7.29 -21.79 10.00
N ASN A 439 6.78 -23.03 10.01
CA ASN A 439 6.72 -23.92 8.84
C ASN A 439 5.39 -23.85 8.10
N TRP A 440 4.60 -22.79 8.30
CA TRP A 440 3.27 -22.69 7.72
C TRP A 440 3.30 -22.85 6.19
N CYS A 441 2.74 -23.96 5.72
CA CYS A 441 2.60 -24.29 4.30
C CYS A 441 1.26 -25.03 4.13
N PRO A 442 0.12 -24.31 4.05
CA PRO A 442 -1.19 -24.88 4.34
C PRO A 442 -1.59 -26.05 3.43
N LYS A 443 -0.99 -26.15 2.24
CA LYS A 443 -1.27 -27.20 1.25
C LYS A 443 -0.29 -28.38 1.30
N HIS A 444 0.95 -28.16 1.74
CA HIS A 444 2.05 -29.10 1.50
C HIS A 444 3.00 -29.28 2.69
N GLU A 445 2.68 -28.75 3.87
CA GLU A 445 3.44 -28.95 5.09
C GLU A 445 3.66 -30.46 5.37
N GLY A 446 4.91 -30.84 5.66
CA GLY A 446 5.29 -32.23 5.92
C GLY A 446 5.36 -33.15 4.70
N THR A 447 5.15 -32.63 3.48
CA THR A 447 5.28 -33.40 2.22
C THR A 447 6.58 -33.05 1.47
N ASP A 448 6.92 -33.80 0.42
CA ASP A 448 8.07 -33.48 -0.44
C ASP A 448 7.92 -32.12 -1.16
N ARG A 449 6.67 -31.63 -1.29
CA ARG A 449 6.31 -30.33 -1.89
C ARG A 449 6.26 -29.19 -0.88
N HIS A 450 6.71 -29.41 0.36
CA HIS A 450 6.79 -28.35 1.37
C HIS A 450 7.65 -27.18 0.84
N PHE A 451 7.07 -25.98 0.82
CA PHE A 451 7.65 -24.74 0.28
C PHE A 451 8.04 -24.82 -1.20
N GLU A 452 7.35 -25.65 -1.98
CA GLU A 452 7.52 -25.75 -3.43
C GLU A 452 7.52 -24.36 -4.10
N CYS A 453 6.66 -23.44 -3.63
CA CYS A 453 6.55 -22.07 -4.11
C CYS A 453 7.88 -21.30 -4.17
N SER A 454 8.78 -21.54 -3.21
CA SER A 454 10.10 -20.92 -3.15
C SER A 454 11.21 -21.83 -3.67
N LYS A 455 11.10 -23.15 -3.48
CA LYS A 455 12.11 -24.12 -3.97
C LYS A 455 12.20 -24.13 -5.49
N ALA A 456 11.06 -23.98 -6.16
CA ALA A 456 10.96 -23.98 -7.61
C ALA A 456 11.42 -22.66 -8.27
N ILE A 457 11.73 -21.63 -7.49
CA ILE A 457 12.40 -20.43 -8.01
C ILE A 457 13.87 -20.79 -8.15
N THR A 458 14.36 -20.89 -9.38
CA THR A 458 15.75 -21.27 -9.67
C THR A 458 16.66 -20.05 -9.69
N PHE A 459 17.97 -20.30 -9.65
CA PHE A 459 18.96 -19.24 -9.84
C PHE A 459 18.82 -18.57 -11.20
N GLU A 460 18.49 -19.32 -12.26
CA GLU A 460 18.33 -18.79 -13.62
C GLU A 460 17.23 -17.74 -13.70
N MET A 461 16.11 -17.95 -13.00
CA MET A 461 15.03 -16.96 -12.91
C MET A 461 15.49 -15.66 -12.22
N VAL A 462 16.24 -15.79 -11.12
CA VAL A 462 16.80 -14.64 -10.40
C VAL A 462 17.88 -13.95 -11.23
N LYS A 463 18.71 -14.72 -11.95
CA LYS A 463 19.73 -14.20 -12.86
C LYS A 463 19.09 -13.41 -14.00
N GLU A 464 17.98 -13.85 -14.57
CA GLU A 464 17.25 -13.08 -15.59
C GLU A 464 16.83 -11.72 -15.02
N ALA A 465 16.22 -11.68 -13.83
CA ALA A 465 15.85 -10.42 -13.18
C ALA A 465 17.06 -9.52 -12.86
N ILE A 466 18.22 -10.11 -12.53
CA ILE A 466 19.48 -9.37 -12.35
C ILE A 466 19.95 -8.77 -13.67
N GLU A 467 19.90 -9.53 -14.77
CA GLU A 467 20.27 -9.03 -16.09
C GLU A 467 19.31 -7.94 -16.58
N ASP A 468 18.01 -8.04 -16.29
CA ASP A 468 17.04 -6.98 -16.58
C ASP A 468 17.31 -5.73 -15.75
N CYS A 469 17.60 -5.91 -14.47
CA CYS A 469 17.99 -4.82 -13.59
C CYS A 469 19.30 -4.18 -14.09
N PHE A 470 20.26 -4.96 -14.57
CA PHE A 470 21.44 -4.41 -15.24
C PHE A 470 21.04 -3.67 -16.52
N LEU A 471 20.22 -4.21 -17.41
CA LEU A 471 19.83 -3.48 -18.62
C LEU A 471 19.23 -2.09 -18.29
N SER A 472 18.42 -2.00 -17.24
CA SER A 472 17.85 -0.74 -16.76
C SER A 472 18.90 0.21 -16.17
N LEU A 473 19.76 -0.28 -15.28
CA LEU A 473 20.83 0.50 -14.64
C LEU A 473 21.89 0.92 -15.66
N TRP A 474 22.13 0.09 -16.65
CA TRP A 474 23.09 0.31 -17.74
C TRP A 474 22.46 1.10 -18.89
N GLY A 475 21.21 1.54 -18.76
CA GLY A 475 20.72 2.75 -19.40
C GLY A 475 21.62 3.97 -19.07
N GLU A 476 22.29 3.97 -17.91
CA GLU A 476 23.36 4.95 -17.60
C GLU A 476 24.69 4.68 -18.35
N ASN A 477 24.87 3.48 -18.92
CA ASN A 477 25.96 3.12 -19.85
C ASN A 477 25.51 3.14 -21.33
N ASN A 478 24.32 3.69 -21.63
CA ASN A 478 23.73 3.84 -22.96
C ASN A 478 23.57 2.55 -23.79
N LEU A 479 23.41 1.35 -23.19
CA LEU A 479 23.23 0.09 -23.97
C LEU A 479 21.80 -0.13 -24.48
N SER A 480 20.82 0.51 -23.85
CA SER A 480 19.44 0.62 -24.30
C SER A 480 18.95 2.04 -24.00
N ALA A 481 18.14 2.62 -24.87
CA ALA A 481 17.43 3.88 -24.58
C ALA A 481 16.10 3.64 -23.85
N LEU A 482 15.69 2.37 -23.67
CA LEU A 482 14.44 2.01 -22.99
C LEU A 482 14.57 2.23 -21.48
N GLY A 483 13.70 3.10 -20.95
CA GLY A 483 13.50 3.21 -19.50
C GLY A 483 12.85 1.96 -18.90
N PRO A 484 12.84 1.81 -17.56
CA PRO A 484 12.31 0.62 -16.87
C PRO A 484 10.90 0.21 -17.33
N TRP A 485 10.00 1.18 -17.51
CA TRP A 485 8.61 0.94 -17.92
C TRP A 485 8.48 0.39 -19.35
N LYS A 486 9.32 0.87 -20.28
CA LYS A 486 9.36 0.34 -21.66
C LYS A 486 9.91 -1.10 -21.64
N LEU A 487 10.89 -1.40 -20.79
CA LEU A 487 11.39 -2.76 -20.57
C LEU A 487 10.33 -3.71 -19.97
N ASP A 488 9.46 -3.22 -19.09
CA ASP A 488 8.32 -4.00 -18.59
C ASP A 488 7.33 -4.35 -19.70
N ASN A 489 6.94 -3.35 -20.49
CA ASN A 489 6.03 -3.56 -21.62
C ASN A 489 6.62 -4.53 -22.63
N LEU A 490 7.92 -4.42 -22.91
CA LEU A 490 8.67 -5.38 -23.70
C LEU A 490 8.58 -6.78 -23.10
N THR A 491 8.83 -6.94 -21.80
CA THR A 491 8.80 -8.22 -21.09
C THR A 491 7.40 -8.86 -21.10
N ILE A 492 6.35 -8.09 -20.82
CA ILE A 492 4.95 -8.54 -20.88
C ILE A 492 4.60 -9.02 -22.28
N SER A 493 4.99 -8.25 -23.30
CA SER A 493 4.74 -8.57 -24.70
C SER A 493 5.48 -9.83 -25.15
N LEU A 494 6.75 -9.97 -24.77
CA LEU A 494 7.56 -11.16 -25.07
C LEU A 494 6.97 -12.42 -24.41
N ASN A 495 6.53 -12.32 -23.15
CA ASN A 495 5.92 -13.47 -22.46
C ASN A 495 4.62 -13.93 -23.14
N LYS A 496 3.79 -13.01 -23.66
CA LYS A 496 2.62 -13.37 -24.46
C LYS A 496 3.01 -14.02 -25.80
N ALA A 497 4.10 -13.56 -26.42
CA ALA A 497 4.57 -14.06 -27.70
C ALA A 497 5.22 -15.46 -27.64
N LYS A 498 5.60 -15.96 -26.46
CA LYS A 498 6.20 -17.31 -26.28
C LYS A 498 5.33 -18.42 -26.87
N GLU A 499 4.01 -18.30 -26.73
CA GLU A 499 3.02 -19.29 -27.16
C GLU A 499 2.70 -19.24 -28.66
N VAL A 500 3.32 -18.32 -29.41
CA VAL A 500 3.03 -18.09 -30.83
C VAL A 500 4.25 -18.50 -31.66
N GLU A 501 4.08 -19.37 -32.64
CA GLU A 501 5.17 -19.73 -33.55
C GLU A 501 5.49 -18.61 -34.54
N GLY A 502 6.78 -18.40 -34.83
CA GLY A 502 7.26 -17.38 -35.76
C GLY A 502 8.62 -16.84 -35.34
N LYS A 503 9.24 -16.02 -36.19
CA LYS A 503 10.50 -15.31 -35.88
C LYS A 503 10.24 -14.07 -35.02
N ALA A 504 11.28 -13.57 -34.36
CA ALA A 504 11.27 -12.27 -33.72
C ALA A 504 12.00 -11.22 -34.59
N ALA A 505 11.57 -9.96 -34.54
CA ALA A 505 12.25 -8.87 -35.20
C ALA A 505 12.31 -7.61 -34.34
N GLU A 506 13.37 -6.81 -34.53
CA GLU A 506 13.50 -5.47 -33.97
C GLU A 506 13.99 -4.51 -35.07
N VAL A 507 13.30 -3.38 -35.22
CA VAL A 507 13.69 -2.27 -36.10
C VAL A 507 14.04 -1.08 -35.23
N GLY A 508 15.31 -0.69 -35.25
CA GLY A 508 15.90 0.20 -34.25
C GLY A 508 16.45 -0.60 -33.08
N VAL A 509 17.75 -0.85 -33.11
CA VAL A 509 18.50 -1.75 -32.21
C VAL A 509 19.47 -0.95 -31.36
N TYR A 510 20.02 0.13 -31.90
CA TYR A 510 21.02 0.99 -31.26
C TYR A 510 22.22 0.19 -30.72
N LYS A 511 22.36 0.03 -29.40
CA LYS A 511 23.44 -0.76 -28.76
C LYS A 511 23.03 -2.20 -28.41
N GLY A 512 21.78 -2.59 -28.67
CA GLY A 512 21.29 -3.95 -28.58
C GLY A 512 20.80 -4.41 -27.20
N GLY A 513 20.53 -3.50 -26.26
CA GLY A 513 20.01 -3.86 -24.95
C GLY A 513 18.62 -4.50 -25.01
N SER A 514 17.69 -3.92 -25.79
CA SER A 514 16.37 -4.50 -26.08
C SER A 514 16.49 -5.80 -26.88
N ALA A 515 17.32 -5.85 -27.93
CA ALA A 515 17.66 -7.07 -28.67
C ALA A 515 18.09 -8.22 -27.73
N ARG A 516 18.95 -7.93 -26.75
CA ARG A 516 19.41 -8.94 -25.79
C ARG A 516 18.25 -9.48 -24.96
N LYS A 517 17.33 -8.62 -24.52
CA LYS A 517 16.13 -9.04 -23.78
C LYS A 517 15.28 -9.95 -24.65
N ILE A 518 14.96 -9.53 -25.88
CA ILE A 518 14.19 -10.31 -26.85
C ILE A 518 14.84 -11.69 -27.08
N ALA A 519 16.13 -11.73 -27.38
CA ALA A 519 16.89 -12.96 -27.62
C ALA A 519 17.06 -13.85 -26.38
N SER A 520 16.91 -13.29 -25.18
CA SER A 520 16.96 -14.07 -23.93
C SER A 520 15.61 -14.68 -23.58
N THR A 521 14.52 -13.99 -23.93
CA THR A 521 13.16 -14.43 -23.61
C THR A 521 12.57 -15.34 -24.69
N LEU A 522 12.95 -15.15 -25.95
CA LEU A 522 12.56 -15.95 -27.12
C LEU A 522 13.80 -16.66 -27.69
N ASP A 523 14.45 -17.48 -26.87
CA ASP A 523 15.75 -18.11 -27.17
C ASP A 523 15.66 -19.32 -28.11
N ASP A 524 14.44 -19.78 -28.43
CA ASP A 524 14.12 -20.93 -29.28
C ASP A 524 13.94 -20.57 -30.76
N ARG A 525 14.06 -19.28 -31.13
CA ARG A 525 13.77 -18.77 -32.48
C ARG A 525 14.77 -17.71 -32.95
N ASP A 526 14.78 -17.47 -34.25
CA ASP A 526 15.60 -16.42 -34.86
C ASP A 526 15.13 -15.02 -34.45
N LEU A 527 16.07 -14.14 -34.10
CA LEU A 527 15.86 -12.71 -33.90
C LEU A 527 16.54 -11.92 -35.02
N LEU A 528 15.74 -11.16 -35.77
CA LEU A 528 16.18 -10.36 -36.91
C LEU A 528 16.30 -8.89 -36.50
N LEU A 529 17.53 -8.37 -36.54
CA LEU A 529 17.91 -7.04 -36.04
C LEU A 529 18.18 -6.10 -37.21
N PHE A 530 17.30 -5.13 -37.41
CA PHE A 530 17.38 -4.13 -38.47
C PHE A 530 17.79 -2.77 -37.90
N ASP A 531 18.96 -2.29 -38.30
CA ASP A 531 19.48 -0.98 -37.87
C ASP A 531 20.47 -0.45 -38.91
N THR A 532 20.68 0.87 -38.96
CA THR A 532 21.77 1.46 -39.72
C THR A 532 23.13 1.13 -39.09
N PHE A 533 23.16 0.98 -37.76
CA PHE A 533 24.33 0.94 -36.89
C PHE A 533 25.24 2.17 -37.05
N GLU A 534 24.69 3.26 -37.57
CA GLU A 534 25.37 4.52 -37.88
C GLU A 534 24.59 5.74 -37.37
N GLY A 535 23.50 5.51 -36.63
CA GLY A 535 22.61 6.54 -36.08
C GLY A 535 21.49 6.94 -37.04
N MET A 536 20.80 8.03 -36.67
CA MET A 536 19.59 8.49 -37.34
C MET A 536 19.87 9.14 -38.71
N PRO A 537 19.03 8.85 -39.73
CA PRO A 537 19.07 9.55 -41.00
C PRO A 537 18.65 11.02 -40.88
N GLU A 538 18.74 11.72 -41.99
CA GLU A 538 18.10 13.02 -42.14
C GLU A 538 16.57 12.81 -42.23
N THR A 539 15.86 13.25 -41.20
CA THR A 539 14.40 13.13 -41.06
C THR A 539 13.68 14.42 -41.50
N GLY A 540 12.36 14.35 -41.70
CA GLY A 540 11.55 15.51 -42.07
C GLY A 540 11.42 16.55 -40.95
N PHE A 541 10.88 17.72 -41.29
CA PHE A 541 10.49 18.73 -40.29
C PHE A 541 9.37 18.14 -39.40
N GLU A 542 9.54 18.19 -38.07
CA GLU A 542 8.63 17.73 -36.99
C GLU A 542 8.99 16.43 -36.25
N GLU A 543 10.13 15.80 -36.53
CA GLU A 543 10.60 14.63 -35.75
C GLU A 543 11.55 15.04 -34.59
N PRO A 544 11.59 14.27 -33.48
CA PRO A 544 12.33 14.64 -32.26
C PRO A 544 13.85 14.54 -32.42
N HIS A 545 14.32 13.61 -33.25
CA HIS A 545 15.72 13.27 -33.42
C HIS A 545 16.31 13.85 -34.71
N LYS A 546 17.58 14.24 -34.63
CA LYS A 546 18.34 14.83 -35.75
C LYS A 546 19.30 13.82 -36.35
N LYS A 547 19.73 14.11 -37.57
CA LYS A 547 20.78 13.35 -38.26
C LYS A 547 22.01 13.18 -37.36
N GLY A 548 22.40 11.93 -37.14
CA GLY A 548 23.56 11.57 -36.31
C GLY A 548 23.26 11.34 -34.83
N ASP A 549 22.02 11.52 -34.37
CA ASP A 549 21.61 11.00 -33.06
C ASP A 549 21.79 9.46 -33.04
N PHE A 550 22.15 8.90 -31.89
CA PHE A 550 22.42 7.47 -31.69
C PHE A 550 23.56 6.88 -32.55
N ASN A 551 24.50 7.71 -33.04
CA ASN A 551 25.65 7.26 -33.82
C ASN A 551 26.82 6.69 -32.98
N ASP A 552 26.67 6.63 -31.65
CA ASP A 552 27.67 6.08 -30.73
C ASP A 552 27.59 4.55 -30.60
N THR A 553 27.21 3.88 -31.69
CA THR A 553 27.14 2.41 -31.84
C THR A 553 27.79 1.96 -33.14
N SER A 554 28.10 0.67 -33.27
CA SER A 554 28.50 0.04 -34.53
C SER A 554 28.03 -1.41 -34.63
N LEU A 555 27.96 -1.95 -35.84
CA LEU A 555 27.59 -3.35 -36.05
C LEU A 555 28.52 -4.31 -35.27
N GLU A 556 29.81 -4.01 -35.23
CA GLU A 556 30.80 -4.80 -34.51
C GLU A 556 30.58 -4.74 -33.00
N SER A 557 30.25 -3.57 -32.44
CA SER A 557 30.01 -3.45 -30.99
C SER A 557 28.76 -4.23 -30.59
N VAL A 558 27.68 -4.14 -31.37
CA VAL A 558 26.44 -4.87 -31.07
C VAL A 558 26.63 -6.38 -31.25
N LYS A 559 27.33 -6.83 -32.31
CA LYS A 559 27.69 -8.24 -32.49
C LYS A 559 28.53 -8.79 -31.34
N SER A 560 29.50 -8.00 -30.86
CA SER A 560 30.32 -8.37 -29.70
C SER A 560 29.46 -8.49 -28.45
N TYR A 561 28.54 -7.54 -28.24
CA TYR A 561 27.63 -7.54 -27.09
C TYR A 561 26.70 -8.75 -27.10
N LEU A 562 26.11 -9.10 -28.25
CA LEU A 562 25.20 -10.22 -28.43
C LEU A 562 25.90 -11.53 -28.82
N SER A 563 27.20 -11.65 -28.60
CA SER A 563 28.00 -12.81 -29.07
C SER A 563 27.59 -14.15 -28.43
N ASP A 564 26.98 -14.12 -27.25
CA ASP A 564 26.41 -15.28 -26.57
C ASP A 564 24.97 -15.64 -27.04
N LYS A 565 24.42 -14.90 -28.01
CA LYS A 565 23.09 -15.09 -28.58
C LYS A 565 23.18 -15.52 -30.05
N PRO A 566 23.32 -16.83 -30.33
CA PRO A 566 23.62 -17.32 -31.67
C PRO A 566 22.47 -17.15 -32.69
N ASN A 567 21.24 -16.94 -32.21
CA ASN A 567 20.05 -16.80 -33.06
C ASN A 567 19.83 -15.36 -33.57
N CYS A 568 20.71 -14.42 -33.21
CA CYS A 568 20.65 -13.04 -33.69
C CYS A 568 21.22 -12.90 -35.11
N GLN A 569 20.40 -12.39 -36.03
CA GLN A 569 20.78 -12.08 -37.41
C GLN A 569 20.74 -10.56 -37.61
N PHE A 570 21.80 -10.00 -38.19
CA PHE A 570 21.99 -8.55 -38.29
C PHE A 570 21.84 -8.06 -39.73
N PHE A 571 21.03 -7.03 -39.92
CA PHE A 571 20.68 -6.46 -41.22
C PHE A 571 21.06 -4.98 -41.27
N PRO A 572 22.36 -4.65 -41.50
CA PRO A 572 22.82 -3.27 -41.53
C PRO A 572 22.26 -2.51 -42.73
N GLY A 573 21.67 -1.35 -42.46
CA GLY A 573 21.14 -0.42 -43.45
C GLY A 573 19.71 0.03 -43.17
N PHE A 574 19.17 0.87 -44.05
CA PHE A 574 17.83 1.42 -43.87
C PHE A 574 16.73 0.36 -44.07
N PHE A 575 15.86 0.25 -43.09
CA PHE A 575 14.58 -0.44 -43.24
C PHE A 575 13.65 0.39 -44.15
N PRO A 576 12.87 -0.20 -45.07
CA PRO A 576 12.64 -1.63 -45.30
C PRO A 576 13.58 -2.30 -46.30
N ASN A 577 14.56 -1.58 -46.88
CA ASN A 577 15.42 -2.10 -47.95
C ASN A 577 16.18 -3.38 -47.53
N THR A 578 16.56 -3.45 -46.26
CA THR A 578 17.24 -4.59 -45.67
C THR A 578 16.35 -5.83 -45.49
N ALA A 579 15.03 -5.70 -45.58
CA ALA A 579 14.06 -6.77 -45.34
C ALA A 579 13.45 -7.39 -46.62
N GLU A 580 13.84 -6.93 -47.82
CA GLU A 580 13.19 -7.34 -49.07
C GLU A 580 13.21 -8.86 -49.34
N HIS A 581 14.24 -9.56 -48.86
CA HIS A 581 14.43 -11.00 -49.05
C HIS A 581 13.66 -11.86 -48.02
N LEU A 582 13.00 -11.22 -47.05
CA LEU A 582 12.31 -11.88 -45.94
C LEU A 582 10.78 -11.89 -46.11
N LYS A 583 10.30 -11.64 -47.34
CA LYS A 583 8.86 -11.48 -47.63
C LYS A 583 8.01 -12.73 -47.36
N SER A 584 8.62 -13.91 -47.28
CA SER A 584 7.99 -15.20 -46.98
C SER A 584 8.06 -15.61 -45.51
N GLU A 585 8.73 -14.83 -44.66
CA GLU A 585 8.87 -15.12 -43.25
C GLU A 585 7.59 -14.78 -42.48
N VAL A 586 7.40 -15.47 -41.35
CA VAL A 586 6.28 -15.25 -40.42
C VAL A 586 6.84 -14.87 -39.05
N PHE A 587 6.25 -13.86 -38.41
CA PHE A 587 6.75 -13.29 -37.16
C PHE A 587 5.78 -13.53 -36.00
N SER A 588 6.29 -13.93 -34.84
CA SER A 588 5.53 -14.03 -33.59
C SER A 588 5.61 -12.74 -32.77
N PHE A 589 6.71 -12.01 -32.92
CA PHE A 589 6.99 -10.78 -32.17
C PHE A 589 7.77 -9.79 -33.03
N VAL A 590 7.36 -8.52 -33.00
CA VAL A 590 8.07 -7.43 -33.68
C VAL A 590 8.14 -6.22 -32.74
N HIS A 591 9.33 -5.70 -32.51
CA HIS A 591 9.57 -4.43 -31.83
C HIS A 591 9.87 -3.35 -32.86
N LEU A 592 9.05 -2.30 -32.93
CA LEU A 592 9.23 -1.15 -33.82
C LEU A 592 9.61 0.08 -33.00
N ASP A 593 10.90 0.41 -33.04
CA ASP A 593 11.58 1.45 -32.26
C ASP A 593 12.39 2.36 -33.21
N GLY A 594 11.70 2.86 -34.23
CA GLY A 594 12.29 3.62 -35.33
C GLY A 594 12.16 5.13 -35.20
N ASP A 595 11.58 5.64 -34.10
CA ASP A 595 11.43 7.05 -33.71
C ASP A 595 10.70 8.03 -34.67
N TYR A 596 10.42 7.66 -35.92
CA TYR A 596 9.79 8.58 -36.89
C TYR A 596 8.82 7.92 -37.87
N TYR A 597 7.95 8.75 -38.47
CA TYR A 597 6.78 8.32 -39.25
C TYR A 597 7.11 7.29 -40.33
N GLU A 598 8.14 7.53 -41.16
CA GLU A 598 8.41 6.72 -42.34
C GLU A 598 8.94 5.32 -41.97
N THR A 599 9.82 5.20 -40.96
CA THR A 599 10.29 3.88 -40.48
C THR A 599 9.14 3.10 -39.86
N THR A 600 8.33 3.74 -39.02
CA THR A 600 7.17 3.10 -38.38
C THR A 600 6.17 2.62 -39.43
N LYS A 601 5.79 3.47 -40.38
CA LYS A 601 4.87 3.11 -41.46
C LYS A 601 5.39 1.93 -42.28
N ASN A 602 6.64 1.99 -42.74
CA ASN A 602 7.25 0.91 -43.52
C ASN A 602 7.33 -0.39 -42.69
N GLY A 603 7.63 -0.27 -41.39
CA GLY A 603 7.62 -1.38 -40.44
C GLY A 603 6.25 -2.05 -40.39
N ILE A 604 5.19 -1.28 -40.18
CA ILE A 604 3.82 -1.81 -40.10
C ILE A 604 3.41 -2.48 -41.42
N GLU A 605 3.62 -1.81 -42.55
CA GLU A 605 3.27 -2.33 -43.88
C GLU A 605 4.02 -3.64 -44.21
N PHE A 606 5.24 -3.79 -43.70
CA PHE A 606 6.02 -5.01 -43.86
C PHE A 606 5.60 -6.10 -42.86
N PHE A 607 5.53 -5.82 -41.57
CA PHE A 607 5.35 -6.86 -40.56
C PHE A 607 3.90 -7.28 -40.36
N TYR A 608 2.92 -6.37 -40.43
CA TYR A 608 1.52 -6.69 -40.14
C TYR A 608 0.97 -7.83 -41.01
N PRO A 609 1.16 -7.85 -42.35
CA PRO A 609 0.68 -8.96 -43.18
C PRO A 609 1.41 -10.29 -42.94
N ARG A 610 2.52 -10.26 -42.18
CA ARG A 610 3.43 -11.39 -41.91
C ARG A 610 3.40 -11.80 -40.44
N LEU A 611 2.54 -11.18 -39.64
CA LEU A 611 2.39 -11.51 -38.24
C LEU A 611 1.56 -12.79 -38.12
N ALA A 612 2.06 -13.74 -37.33
CA ALA A 612 1.29 -14.91 -36.96
C ALA A 612 0.02 -14.49 -36.20
N LYS A 613 -1.05 -15.30 -36.30
CA LYS A 613 -2.25 -15.06 -35.51
C LYS A 613 -1.91 -15.14 -34.01
N GLY A 614 -2.24 -14.08 -33.27
CA GLY A 614 -1.87 -13.93 -31.86
C GLY A 614 -0.46 -13.35 -31.64
N GLY A 615 0.31 -13.14 -32.70
CA GLY A 615 1.59 -12.45 -32.64
C GLY A 615 1.42 -10.98 -32.24
N ILE A 616 2.52 -10.38 -31.79
CA ILE A 616 2.51 -9.04 -31.20
C ILE A 616 3.44 -8.11 -31.99
N ILE A 617 2.94 -6.91 -32.31
CA ILE A 617 3.77 -5.77 -32.70
C ILE A 617 3.76 -4.78 -31.54
N LEU A 618 4.94 -4.52 -30.98
CA LEU A 618 5.16 -3.53 -29.94
C LEU A 618 5.69 -2.24 -30.59
N PHE A 619 4.98 -1.14 -30.37
CA PHE A 619 5.36 0.20 -30.82
C PHE A 619 5.94 0.99 -29.65
N ASP A 620 7.21 1.39 -29.72
CA ASP A 620 7.89 1.96 -28.56
C ASP A 620 7.40 3.38 -28.21
N ASP A 621 7.15 4.22 -29.24
CA ASP A 621 6.89 5.66 -29.03
C ASP A 621 5.46 6.12 -29.31
N TYR A 622 4.48 5.21 -29.36
CA TYR A 622 3.07 5.59 -29.62
C TYR A 622 2.53 6.62 -28.62
N GLY A 623 2.91 6.46 -27.34
CA GLY A 623 2.45 7.32 -26.24
C GLY A 623 3.32 8.54 -25.95
N TRP A 624 4.40 8.76 -26.72
CA TRP A 624 5.34 9.84 -26.45
C TRP A 624 5.01 11.08 -27.29
N ASP A 625 4.56 12.15 -26.63
CA ASP A 625 4.17 13.40 -27.32
C ASP A 625 5.30 14.05 -28.14
N ALA A 626 6.56 13.68 -27.87
CA ALA A 626 7.72 14.13 -28.64
C ALA A 626 7.85 13.44 -30.02
N CYS A 627 7.20 12.30 -30.24
CA CYS A 627 7.23 11.52 -31.48
C CYS A 627 5.86 11.52 -32.20
N PRO A 628 5.32 12.68 -32.62
CA PRO A 628 3.97 12.74 -33.22
C PRO A 628 3.87 11.92 -34.52
N GLY A 629 4.99 11.76 -35.25
CA GLY A 629 5.06 10.96 -36.47
C GLY A 629 4.74 9.48 -36.25
N VAL A 630 5.27 8.87 -35.18
CA VAL A 630 5.06 7.45 -34.85
C VAL A 630 3.57 7.19 -34.61
N ARG A 631 2.94 7.99 -33.74
CA ARG A 631 1.50 7.88 -33.46
C ARG A 631 0.67 8.05 -34.72
N LYS A 632 0.99 9.05 -35.54
CA LYS A 632 0.29 9.31 -36.80
C LYS A 632 0.36 8.12 -37.76
N ALA A 633 1.54 7.52 -37.95
CA ALA A 633 1.71 6.36 -38.82
C ALA A 633 0.85 5.16 -38.38
N ILE A 634 0.79 4.92 -37.06
CA ILE A 634 0.01 3.83 -36.46
C ILE A 634 -1.49 4.11 -36.61
N ASP A 635 -1.94 5.30 -36.21
CA ASP A 635 -3.35 5.69 -36.27
C ASP A 635 -3.87 5.66 -37.73
N GLU A 636 -3.08 6.15 -38.70
CA GLU A 636 -3.45 6.12 -40.13
C GLU A 636 -3.55 4.68 -40.69
N PHE A 637 -2.67 3.76 -40.29
CA PHE A 637 -2.68 2.39 -40.81
C PHE A 637 -3.84 1.55 -40.26
N PHE A 638 -4.20 1.75 -38.98
CA PHE A 638 -5.18 0.90 -38.28
C PHE A 638 -6.60 1.49 -38.21
N VAL A 639 -6.82 2.70 -38.73
CA VAL A 639 -8.14 3.37 -38.70
C VAL A 639 -9.29 2.51 -39.23
N ASP A 640 -9.02 1.63 -40.20
CA ASP A 640 -10.01 0.75 -40.85
C ASP A 640 -9.88 -0.74 -40.46
N LYS A 641 -9.02 -1.07 -39.48
CA LYS A 641 -8.69 -2.46 -39.07
C LYS A 641 -8.98 -2.74 -37.60
N GLN A 642 -9.77 -1.89 -36.93
CA GLN A 642 -10.02 -1.96 -35.49
C GLN A 642 -10.68 -3.28 -35.04
N ASP A 643 -11.47 -3.92 -35.91
CA ASP A 643 -12.13 -5.20 -35.61
C ASP A 643 -11.18 -6.41 -35.76
N GLU A 644 -9.98 -6.21 -36.33
CA GLU A 644 -8.98 -7.26 -36.56
C GLU A 644 -7.92 -7.34 -35.46
N ILE A 645 -7.84 -6.32 -34.60
CA ILE A 645 -6.75 -6.17 -33.62
C ILE A 645 -7.28 -5.98 -32.18
N GLU A 646 -6.45 -6.36 -31.21
CA GLU A 646 -6.59 -5.92 -29.83
C GLU A 646 -5.42 -4.99 -29.51
N ALA A 647 -5.71 -3.76 -29.11
CA ALA A 647 -4.70 -2.77 -28.75
C ALA A 647 -4.67 -2.54 -27.24
N GLN A 648 -3.46 -2.43 -26.69
CA GLN A 648 -3.21 -2.13 -25.28
C GLN A 648 -2.24 -0.95 -25.23
N ILE A 649 -2.65 0.14 -24.55
CA ILE A 649 -1.81 1.33 -24.41
C ILE A 649 -1.36 1.43 -22.96
N TYR A 650 -0.05 1.42 -22.78
CA TYR A 650 0.58 1.61 -21.49
C TYR A 650 1.07 3.06 -21.40
N ARG A 651 0.52 3.84 -20.47
CA ARG A 651 0.97 5.21 -20.21
C ARG A 651 1.87 5.23 -18.99
N ALA A 652 3.05 5.83 -19.14
CA ALA A 652 3.89 6.19 -18.01
C ALA A 652 3.26 7.39 -17.30
N GLY A 653 2.85 7.22 -16.04
CA GLY A 653 2.66 8.31 -15.09
C GLY A 653 3.87 8.39 -14.16
N ASP A 654 4.15 9.57 -13.61
CA ASP A 654 5.34 9.81 -12.79
C ASP A 654 5.46 8.91 -11.54
N ASP A 655 4.38 8.25 -11.10
CA ASP A 655 4.39 7.40 -9.89
C ASP A 655 3.51 6.13 -9.93
N CYS A 656 2.81 5.79 -11.02
CA CYS A 656 1.98 4.56 -11.09
C CYS A 656 1.64 4.16 -12.53
N GLN A 657 1.54 2.85 -12.79
CA GLN A 657 0.93 2.30 -14.02
C GLN A 657 -0.56 2.71 -14.08
N GLN A 658 -0.95 3.45 -15.11
CA GLN A 658 -2.34 3.45 -15.57
C GLN A 658 -2.41 2.60 -16.84
N MET A 659 -2.82 1.34 -16.70
CA MET A 659 -3.15 0.50 -17.84
C MET A 659 -4.54 0.92 -18.36
N GLU A 660 -4.57 1.64 -19.47
CA GLU A 660 -5.83 1.98 -20.15
C GLU A 660 -6.00 1.01 -21.32
N ILE A 661 -6.81 -0.03 -21.13
CA ILE A 661 -7.23 -0.90 -22.25
C ILE A 661 -8.21 -0.08 -23.09
N LYS A 662 -7.72 0.60 -24.11
CA LYS A 662 -8.56 1.16 -25.16
C LYS A 662 -8.70 0.16 -26.28
N LYS A 663 -9.94 -0.24 -26.57
CA LYS A 663 -10.28 -0.51 -27.96
C LYS A 663 -10.06 0.82 -28.71
N ILE A 664 -9.05 0.86 -29.57
CA ILE A 664 -8.84 1.99 -30.48
C ILE A 664 -10.18 2.19 -31.21
N LYS A 665 -10.76 3.38 -31.06
CA LYS A 665 -12.01 3.81 -31.70
C LYS A 665 -11.71 4.74 -32.84
#